data_AF-A0A9W9DXW5-F1
#
_entry.id   AF-A0A9W9DXW5-F1
#
_cell.length_a   1.000
_cell.length_b   1.000
_cell.length_c   1.000
_cell.angle_alpha   90.00
_cell.angle_beta   90.00
_cell.angle_gamma   90.00
#
_symmetry.space_group_name_H-M   'P 1'
#
loop_
_entity.id
_entity.type
_entity.pdbx_description
1 polymer ?
#
loop_
_entity_poly.entity_id
_entity_poly.type
_entity_poly.pdbx_seq_one_letter_code
_entity_poly.pdbx_strand_id
1 'polypeptide(L)'
;MLHSDLIRVNDLLITVLLHSGSRWPSKGSKPTAQPVHVSLAIPHDISSTARSDDLSQSINYSTLASTLRTSLSPAAASLEEPAFESLEQIVFRCFDLLLLPEPTSTPRLPGAQIRVVQLKPPLHCQALAVEGVATCGADASWRLIELHHIVENLECYPIVGVNPAERLERQLVRINITVNDPSATGMSVHWLDFRTLTRRLHQKVEATSYLTLEALASFVAVETLQHLQSNSNGIIDYNPKVSIKAAKPCALVFADSSEVEITRVSNDYPTELHSSPRSLNHSASGDMHSAAIALGSNIGDKFQNIELALRLLENPLSVVTDRSTLSDNAFLFVVNTSFLYESAPMYVTDQPSFINCACMIETNIPPVVLLQLVKKIEEIVGRRPSFQNGPRAIDLDIVLYDELVLDTRMPQEQLTPDNLSVDLVIPHPRMPEREFVLRPLFDMIPEYVHPSLHKTLSTLLHELLLVSNDPPMEKVLVFPRYPLPPNVSSPLSGIGPVPSTLTFWRYTDSKSVRKVQSKTKGRTRLMATLNATPDSFSDGSTHNTIPSALAYIRQAARASVDIMDIGGYSTRPGAAFVSVDEEIDRVVPIVQAMRSAGSTTIEEDNEEIRRVKEMPISIDTFRWEVTEKAILAGANCINDVYAFTGPQNYPYPALEVDRQQNNESMRQMKGLARKFAVPVVLMHSRGDAGMNKDYSAYSYSDDGAVIEAVREELGLKVDQIVKGKGSIRRWNVIVDPGIGFSKTVEDNLELLRRGGAVTADTLIGRVPSKRKNPLTGFPQLIGTSRKSFLGVVLANARGRSAEAKDRAWATASAVSCAVQQGALVVRVHDTHEMSDVVAIADALWR
;
A
#
# COMPACT_ATOMS: atom_id res chain seq x y z
N MET A 1 -39.94 18.60 -22.22
CA MET A 1 -40.49 19.02 -20.90
C MET A 1 -39.56 19.93 -20.09
N LEU A 2 -38.24 19.98 -20.35
CA LEU A 2 -37.31 20.82 -19.57
C LEU A 2 -37.49 22.35 -19.76
N HIS A 3 -38.30 22.80 -20.73
CA HIS A 3 -38.54 24.22 -21.05
C HIS A 3 -40.03 24.58 -21.16
N SER A 4 -40.91 23.81 -20.52
CA SER A 4 -42.36 24.07 -20.49
C SER A 4 -42.81 24.46 -19.09
N ASP A 5 -43.71 25.42 -18.99
CA ASP A 5 -44.42 25.73 -17.74
C ASP A 5 -45.17 24.50 -17.22
N LEU A 6 -45.23 24.33 -15.90
CA LEU A 6 -45.81 23.15 -15.24
C LEU A 6 -46.88 23.55 -14.23
N ILE A 7 -48.05 22.92 -14.32
CA ILE A 7 -49.07 22.93 -13.27
C ILE A 7 -48.92 21.66 -12.43
N ARG A 8 -48.82 21.78 -11.11
CA ARG A 8 -48.58 20.65 -10.19
C ARG A 8 -49.65 20.53 -9.12
N VAL A 9 -50.07 19.29 -8.87
CA VAL A 9 -50.80 18.88 -7.67
C VAL A 9 -49.88 17.91 -6.93
N ASN A 10 -49.40 18.29 -5.75
CA ASN A 10 -48.49 17.45 -4.98
C ASN A 10 -49.25 16.70 -3.88
N ASP A 11 -48.93 15.43 -3.75
CA ASP A 11 -49.26 14.56 -2.63
C ASP A 11 -50.76 14.52 -2.27
N LEU A 12 -51.62 14.37 -3.29
CA LEU A 12 -53.05 14.16 -3.08
C LEU A 12 -53.25 12.83 -2.32
N LEU A 13 -53.67 12.91 -1.06
CA LEU A 13 -53.91 11.75 -0.22
C LEU A 13 -55.21 11.04 -0.65
N ILE A 14 -55.07 9.80 -1.12
CA ILE A 14 -56.19 8.96 -1.55
C ILE A 14 -56.08 7.61 -0.83
N THR A 15 -57.20 7.09 -0.33
CA THR A 15 -57.25 5.70 0.14
C THR A 15 -57.67 4.82 -1.02
N VAL A 16 -56.95 3.74 -1.29
CA VAL A 16 -57.23 2.77 -2.37
C VAL A 16 -57.32 1.36 -1.81
N LEU A 17 -58.07 0.47 -2.46
CA LEU A 17 -58.03 -0.97 -2.15
C LEU A 17 -56.90 -1.62 -2.94
N LEU A 18 -55.95 -2.24 -2.23
CA LEU A 18 -54.75 -2.82 -2.82
C LEU A 18 -54.62 -4.29 -2.36
N HIS A 19 -54.59 -5.23 -3.31
CA HIS A 19 -54.54 -6.68 -3.04
C HIS A 19 -53.23 -7.11 -2.38
N SER A 20 -52.13 -6.47 -2.76
CA SER A 20 -50.82 -6.91 -2.29
C SER A 20 -49.94 -5.80 -1.73
N GLY A 21 -50.35 -4.53 -1.70
CA GLY A 21 -49.34 -3.47 -1.59
C GLY A 21 -48.29 -3.61 -2.70
N SER A 22 -47.13 -3.00 -2.53
CA SER A 22 -45.91 -3.44 -3.23
C SER A 22 -45.27 -4.72 -2.61
N ARG A 23 -46.13 -5.57 -1.99
CA ARG A 23 -46.06 -7.01 -1.65
C ARG A 23 -45.92 -7.48 -0.19
N TRP A 24 -46.95 -7.21 0.62
CA TRP A 24 -47.43 -8.05 1.75
C TRP A 24 -48.98 -7.97 1.88
N PRO A 25 -49.79 -9.07 2.01
CA PRO A 25 -49.49 -10.51 2.20
C PRO A 25 -49.92 -11.44 1.01
N SER A 26 -49.58 -12.74 1.14
CA SER A 26 -49.61 -13.88 0.19
C SER A 26 -50.82 -14.06 -0.74
N LYS A 27 -50.60 -14.75 -1.89
CA LYS A 27 -51.64 -15.25 -2.82
C LYS A 27 -52.86 -15.77 -2.04
N GLY A 28 -54.01 -15.09 -2.20
CA GLY A 28 -55.27 -15.41 -1.51
C GLY A 28 -55.70 -14.45 -0.39
N SER A 29 -54.99 -13.33 -0.19
CA SER A 29 -55.35 -12.29 0.79
C SER A 29 -56.47 -11.35 0.28
N LYS A 30 -57.35 -10.89 1.19
CA LYS A 30 -58.38 -9.90 0.88
C LYS A 30 -57.73 -8.51 0.65
N PRO A 31 -58.22 -7.69 -0.31
CA PRO A 31 -57.77 -6.31 -0.49
C PRO A 31 -57.83 -5.51 0.82
N THR A 32 -56.81 -4.70 1.06
CA THR A 32 -56.77 -3.80 2.21
C THR A 32 -56.80 -2.35 1.77
N ALA A 33 -57.51 -1.51 2.53
CA ALA A 33 -57.53 -0.07 2.30
C ALA A 33 -56.18 0.54 2.71
N GLN A 34 -55.46 1.13 1.77
CA GLN A 34 -54.16 1.73 1.99
C GLN A 34 -54.13 3.19 1.54
N PRO A 35 -53.57 4.11 2.35
CA PRO A 35 -53.36 5.48 1.94
C PRO A 35 -52.16 5.56 0.97
N VAL A 36 -52.36 6.25 -0.15
CA VAL A 36 -51.34 6.58 -1.13
C VAL A 36 -51.36 8.08 -1.40
N HIS A 37 -50.20 8.64 -1.73
CA HIS A 37 -50.11 9.98 -2.31
C HIS A 37 -50.07 9.87 -3.82
N VAL A 38 -50.89 10.68 -4.50
CA VAL A 38 -50.86 10.84 -5.95
C VAL A 38 -50.44 12.27 -6.27
N SER A 39 -49.30 12.40 -6.93
CA SER A 39 -48.78 13.66 -7.43
C SER A 39 -48.94 13.72 -8.95
N LEU A 40 -49.35 14.88 -9.46
CA LEU A 40 -49.62 15.13 -10.88
C LEU A 40 -48.86 16.37 -11.33
N ALA A 41 -48.10 16.28 -12.40
CA ALA A 41 -47.46 17.40 -13.07
C ALA A 41 -47.86 17.45 -14.55
N ILE A 42 -48.37 18.59 -15.00
CA ILE A 42 -48.92 18.78 -16.34
C ILE A 42 -48.15 19.91 -17.04
N PRO A 43 -47.49 19.64 -18.18
CA PRO A 43 -46.97 20.67 -19.06
C PRO A 43 -48.11 21.51 -19.65
N HIS A 44 -48.13 22.82 -19.40
CA HIS A 44 -49.15 23.73 -19.93
C HIS A 44 -48.59 25.15 -20.01
N ASP A 45 -48.64 25.78 -21.20
CA ASP A 45 -48.21 27.18 -21.38
C ASP A 45 -49.17 28.12 -20.63
N ILE A 46 -48.65 28.78 -19.58
CA ILE A 46 -49.45 29.69 -18.76
C ILE A 46 -49.37 31.14 -19.23
N SER A 47 -48.63 31.44 -20.30
CA SER A 47 -48.37 32.82 -20.75
C SER A 47 -49.63 33.56 -21.22
N SER A 48 -50.62 32.83 -21.74
CA SER A 48 -51.93 33.38 -22.13
C SER A 48 -52.74 33.76 -20.89
N THR A 49 -52.92 32.81 -19.96
CA THR A 49 -53.59 33.03 -18.66
C THR A 49 -52.92 34.16 -17.87
N ALA A 50 -51.59 34.18 -17.80
CA ALA A 50 -50.84 35.19 -17.05
C ALA A 50 -50.98 36.61 -17.64
N ARG A 51 -51.22 36.74 -18.96
CA ARG A 51 -51.43 38.03 -19.63
C ARG A 51 -52.88 38.51 -19.55
N SER A 52 -53.84 37.60 -19.59
CA SER A 52 -55.27 37.91 -19.66
C SER A 52 -55.98 37.85 -18.30
N ASP A 53 -55.38 37.19 -17.31
CA ASP A 53 -55.99 36.80 -16.03
C ASP A 53 -57.31 36.01 -16.21
N ASP A 54 -57.44 35.29 -17.33
CA ASP A 54 -58.62 34.52 -17.68
C ASP A 54 -58.45 33.05 -17.29
N LEU A 55 -59.14 32.63 -16.22
CA LEU A 55 -59.13 31.26 -15.71
C LEU A 55 -59.53 30.21 -16.75
N SER A 56 -60.30 30.57 -17.77
CA SER A 56 -60.71 29.64 -18.83
C SER A 56 -59.54 29.19 -19.73
N GLN A 57 -58.42 29.92 -19.69
CA GLN A 57 -57.20 29.62 -20.44
C GLN A 57 -56.22 28.74 -19.64
N SER A 58 -56.57 28.40 -18.39
CA SER A 58 -55.79 27.55 -17.50
C SER A 58 -56.41 26.15 -17.35
N ILE A 59 -55.66 25.24 -16.71
CA ILE A 59 -56.14 23.90 -16.40
C ILE A 59 -56.79 23.92 -15.01
N ASN A 60 -58.04 23.46 -14.91
CA ASN A 60 -58.72 23.33 -13.63
C ASN A 60 -58.20 22.10 -12.86
N TYR A 61 -57.05 22.27 -12.21
CA TYR A 61 -56.41 21.23 -11.39
C TYR A 61 -57.27 20.79 -10.19
N SER A 62 -58.22 21.62 -9.73
CA SER A 62 -59.15 21.25 -8.65
C SER A 62 -60.16 20.18 -9.11
N THR A 63 -60.64 20.27 -10.35
CA THR A 63 -61.50 19.25 -10.97
C THR A 63 -60.72 17.97 -11.18
N LEU A 64 -59.50 18.04 -11.73
CA LEU A 64 -58.65 16.87 -11.95
C LEU A 64 -58.35 16.13 -10.63
N ALA A 65 -57.97 16.86 -9.58
CA ALA A 65 -57.74 16.29 -8.26
C ALA A 65 -59.02 15.65 -7.67
N SER A 66 -60.18 16.30 -7.85
CA SER A 66 -61.47 15.77 -7.38
C SER A 66 -61.87 14.50 -8.13
N THR A 67 -61.65 14.44 -9.44
CA THR A 67 -61.87 13.25 -10.28
C THR A 67 -61.00 12.09 -9.83
N LEU A 68 -59.68 12.30 -9.70
CA LEU A 68 -58.75 11.27 -9.22
C LEU A 68 -59.14 10.77 -7.82
N ARG A 69 -59.43 11.68 -6.89
CA ARG A 69 -59.82 11.31 -5.51
C ARG A 69 -61.11 10.49 -5.49
N THR A 70 -62.12 10.88 -6.27
CA THR A 70 -63.43 10.22 -6.25
C THR A 70 -63.36 8.86 -6.93
N SER A 71 -62.75 8.78 -8.11
CA SER A 71 -62.72 7.56 -8.93
C SER A 71 -61.78 6.48 -8.43
N LEU A 72 -60.71 6.84 -7.69
CA LEU A 72 -59.77 5.87 -7.11
C LEU A 72 -60.18 5.42 -5.69
N SER A 73 -61.16 6.09 -5.07
CA SER A 73 -61.60 5.77 -3.70
C SER A 73 -62.44 4.48 -3.65
N PRO A 74 -62.36 3.68 -2.56
CA PRO A 74 -63.13 2.46 -2.37
C PRO A 74 -64.65 2.62 -2.56
N ALA A 75 -65.18 3.81 -2.27
CA ALA A 75 -66.61 4.11 -2.39
C ALA A 75 -67.12 4.13 -3.85
N ALA A 76 -66.25 4.32 -4.83
CA ALA A 76 -66.58 4.27 -6.26
C ALA A 76 -66.46 2.86 -6.86
N ALA A 77 -65.89 1.90 -6.14
CA ALA A 77 -65.58 0.55 -6.62
C ALA A 77 -66.79 -0.42 -6.62
N SER A 78 -68.02 0.09 -6.67
CA SER A 78 -69.23 -0.74 -6.80
C SER A 78 -69.59 -0.87 -8.28
N LEU A 79 -69.35 -2.07 -8.82
CA LEU A 79 -69.64 -2.57 -10.18
C LEU A 79 -68.39 -2.59 -11.11
N GLU A 80 -67.70 -3.73 -11.06
CA GLU A 80 -66.85 -4.36 -12.11
C GLU A 80 -65.30 -4.39 -12.01
N GLU A 81 -64.60 -3.69 -11.12
CA GLU A 81 -63.18 -4.02 -10.79
C GLU A 81 -62.82 -3.74 -9.30
N PRO A 82 -62.41 -4.73 -8.46
CA PRO A 82 -62.60 -4.58 -7.01
C PRO A 82 -61.36 -4.13 -6.19
N ALA A 83 -60.15 -4.10 -6.74
CA ALA A 83 -58.94 -3.57 -6.07
C ALA A 83 -57.71 -3.64 -7.00
N PHE A 84 -56.77 -2.71 -6.82
CA PHE A 84 -55.52 -2.69 -7.58
C PHE A 84 -54.58 -3.83 -7.13
N GLU A 85 -53.81 -4.38 -8.06
CA GLU A 85 -52.80 -5.41 -7.80
C GLU A 85 -51.41 -4.82 -7.50
N SER A 86 -51.13 -3.62 -8.03
CA SER A 86 -49.81 -2.97 -7.96
C SER A 86 -49.92 -1.43 -8.02
N LEU A 87 -48.82 -0.72 -7.77
CA LEU A 87 -48.79 0.76 -7.85
C LEU A 87 -48.78 1.25 -9.30
N GLU A 88 -48.18 0.49 -10.21
CA GLU A 88 -48.17 0.71 -11.65
C GLU A 88 -49.61 0.78 -12.19
N GLN A 89 -50.49 -0.13 -11.75
CA GLN A 89 -51.91 -0.10 -12.13
C GLN A 89 -52.60 1.20 -11.69
N ILE A 90 -52.27 1.73 -10.50
CA ILE A 90 -52.83 3.00 -10.04
C ILE A 90 -52.35 4.13 -10.94
N VAL A 91 -51.07 4.16 -11.31
CA VAL A 91 -50.51 5.16 -12.25
C VAL A 91 -51.24 5.12 -13.59
N PHE A 92 -51.39 3.93 -14.19
CA PHE A 92 -52.12 3.78 -15.46
C PHE A 92 -53.58 4.19 -15.36
N ARG A 93 -54.26 3.83 -14.26
CA ARG A 93 -55.65 4.26 -14.06
C ARG A 93 -55.79 5.76 -13.82
N CYS A 94 -54.79 6.43 -13.24
CA CYS A 94 -54.76 7.88 -13.20
C CYS A 94 -54.65 8.48 -14.61
N PHE A 95 -53.81 7.92 -15.49
CA PHE A 95 -53.75 8.36 -16.90
C PHE A 95 -55.11 8.17 -17.60
N ASP A 96 -55.74 7.01 -17.47
CA ASP A 96 -57.06 6.75 -18.08
C ASP A 96 -58.13 7.74 -17.61
N LEU A 97 -58.15 8.08 -16.32
CA LEU A 97 -59.09 9.07 -15.76
C LEU A 97 -58.86 10.50 -16.26
N LEU A 98 -57.66 10.80 -16.77
CA LEU A 98 -57.32 12.09 -17.36
C LEU A 98 -57.65 12.15 -18.87
N LEU A 99 -58.05 11.02 -19.50
CA LEU A 99 -58.64 10.99 -20.85
C LEU A 99 -60.14 11.30 -20.74
N LEU A 100 -60.49 12.59 -20.82
CA LEU A 100 -61.90 13.00 -20.79
C LEU A 100 -62.61 12.70 -22.13
N PRO A 101 -63.83 12.14 -22.14
CA PRO A 101 -64.60 11.90 -23.37
C PRO A 101 -65.34 13.17 -23.86
N GLU A 102 -64.72 13.90 -24.79
CA GLU A 102 -65.24 14.99 -25.67
C GLU A 102 -66.25 16.05 -25.11
N PRO A 103 -66.72 17.00 -25.94
CA PRO A 103 -66.24 18.36 -26.02
C PRO A 103 -67.03 19.31 -25.08
N THR A 104 -66.41 19.78 -24.02
CA THR A 104 -66.79 21.03 -23.36
C THR A 104 -65.55 21.85 -23.08
N SER A 105 -65.09 22.63 -24.06
CA SER A 105 -64.15 23.76 -23.95
C SER A 105 -62.84 23.60 -23.15
N THR A 106 -62.47 22.42 -22.65
CA THR A 106 -61.23 22.18 -21.91
C THR A 106 -60.11 21.75 -22.86
N PRO A 107 -58.94 22.40 -22.83
CA PRO A 107 -57.81 22.00 -23.67
C PRO A 107 -57.38 20.57 -23.33
N ARG A 108 -57.16 19.74 -24.36
CA ARG A 108 -56.61 18.38 -24.20
C ARG A 108 -55.21 18.48 -23.59
N LEU A 109 -54.91 17.63 -22.61
CA LEU A 109 -53.62 17.63 -21.93
C LEU A 109 -52.52 17.18 -22.91
N PRO A 110 -51.43 17.95 -23.09
CA PRO A 110 -50.35 17.58 -24.01
C PRO A 110 -49.45 16.46 -23.45
N GLY A 111 -49.43 16.32 -22.13
CA GLY A 111 -48.62 15.36 -21.39
C GLY A 111 -49.02 15.34 -19.92
N ALA A 112 -48.61 14.30 -19.20
CA ALA A 112 -48.73 14.26 -17.75
C ALA A 112 -47.63 13.37 -17.14
N GLN A 113 -47.19 13.76 -15.94
CA GLN A 113 -46.34 12.97 -15.08
C GLN A 113 -47.13 12.65 -13.81
N ILE A 114 -47.23 11.37 -13.49
CA ILE A 114 -48.03 10.85 -12.38
C ILE A 114 -47.11 10.04 -11.48
N ARG A 115 -47.05 10.42 -10.21
CA ARG A 115 -46.27 9.73 -9.18
C ARG A 115 -47.19 9.22 -8.09
N VAL A 116 -47.19 7.92 -7.87
CA VAL A 116 -47.97 7.24 -6.82
C VAL A 116 -47.00 6.74 -5.75
N VAL A 117 -47.18 7.21 -4.52
CA VAL A 117 -46.35 6.86 -3.36
C VAL A 117 -47.16 6.08 -2.35
N GLN A 118 -46.66 4.91 -1.94
CA GLN A 118 -47.24 4.12 -0.87
C GLN A 118 -46.67 4.56 0.49
N LEU A 119 -47.55 5.06 1.36
CA LEU A 119 -47.17 5.61 2.68
C LEU A 119 -46.90 4.56 3.76
N LYS A 120 -47.26 3.30 3.50
CA LYS A 120 -47.00 2.16 4.40
C LYS A 120 -46.14 1.11 3.68
N PRO A 121 -44.85 1.38 3.45
CA PRO A 121 -43.98 0.45 2.72
C PRO A 121 -43.50 -0.71 3.63
N PRO A 122 -42.81 -1.71 3.04
CA PRO A 122 -42.08 -2.75 3.78
C PRO A 122 -41.06 -2.21 4.78
N LEU A 123 -40.70 -3.04 5.77
CA LEU A 123 -39.67 -2.73 6.78
C LEU A 123 -38.37 -2.23 6.13
N HIS A 124 -37.71 -1.28 6.80
CA HIS A 124 -36.41 -0.69 6.43
C HIS A 124 -36.42 0.32 5.28
N CYS A 125 -37.55 0.70 4.68
CA CYS A 125 -37.59 1.80 3.70
C CYS A 125 -38.68 2.83 4.06
N GLN A 126 -38.48 4.08 3.65
CA GLN A 126 -39.38 5.19 3.99
C GLN A 126 -40.63 5.21 3.12
N ALA A 127 -40.48 4.95 1.82
CA ALA A 127 -41.59 4.89 0.88
C ALA A 127 -41.22 4.08 -0.36
N LEU A 128 -42.25 3.59 -1.04
CA LEU A 128 -42.14 2.99 -2.37
C LEU A 128 -43.00 3.81 -3.32
N ALA A 129 -42.46 4.13 -4.48
CA ALA A 129 -43.13 4.96 -5.46
C ALA A 129 -43.00 4.39 -6.88
N VAL A 130 -44.04 4.63 -7.67
CA VAL A 130 -44.00 4.43 -9.12
C VAL A 130 -44.35 5.75 -9.77
N GLU A 131 -43.53 6.15 -10.74
CA GLU A 131 -43.71 7.38 -11.49
C GLU A 131 -43.76 7.10 -12.98
N GLY A 132 -44.88 7.46 -13.62
CA GLY A 132 -45.06 7.37 -15.06
C GLY A 132 -45.04 8.74 -15.70
N VAL A 133 -44.37 8.84 -16.84
CA VAL A 133 -44.37 10.05 -17.69
C VAL A 133 -44.97 9.67 -19.04
N ALA A 134 -46.03 10.35 -19.47
CA ALA A 134 -46.70 10.05 -20.73
C ALA A 134 -47.00 11.32 -21.53
N THR A 135 -47.06 11.19 -22.86
CA THR A 135 -47.60 12.19 -23.78
C THR A 135 -48.94 11.72 -24.34
N CYS A 136 -49.83 12.67 -24.63
CA CYS A 136 -51.11 12.36 -25.26
C CYS A 136 -51.00 12.50 -26.78
N GLY A 137 -51.34 11.44 -27.52
CA GLY A 137 -51.35 11.41 -28.98
C GLY A 137 -52.56 12.12 -29.60
N ALA A 138 -52.53 12.36 -30.92
CA ALA A 138 -53.63 12.96 -31.65
C ALA A 138 -54.91 12.10 -31.67
N ASP A 139 -54.74 10.79 -31.47
CA ASP A 139 -55.75 9.74 -31.35
C ASP A 139 -56.40 9.66 -29.96
N ALA A 140 -56.08 10.60 -29.05
CA ALA A 140 -56.54 10.60 -27.66
C ALA A 140 -56.15 9.32 -26.89
N SER A 141 -54.92 8.85 -27.12
CA SER A 141 -54.30 7.78 -26.32
C SER A 141 -53.06 8.27 -25.60
N TRP A 142 -52.79 7.74 -24.41
CA TRP A 142 -51.54 7.99 -23.70
C TRP A 142 -50.43 7.10 -24.24
N ARG A 143 -49.31 7.72 -24.60
CA ARG A 143 -48.05 7.03 -24.88
C ARG A 143 -47.11 7.23 -23.70
N LEU A 144 -46.86 6.15 -22.96
CA LEU A 144 -45.87 6.14 -21.89
C LEU A 144 -44.46 6.34 -22.49
N ILE A 145 -43.71 7.26 -21.90
CA ILE A 145 -42.33 7.61 -22.27
C ILE A 145 -41.36 6.98 -21.28
N GLU A 146 -41.64 7.10 -19.98
CA GLU A 146 -40.80 6.57 -18.91
C GLU A 146 -41.66 5.99 -17.79
N LEU A 147 -41.14 4.95 -17.14
CA LEU A 147 -41.71 4.35 -15.94
C LEU A 147 -40.59 4.10 -14.92
N HIS A 148 -40.62 4.86 -13.83
CA HIS A 148 -39.63 4.80 -12.76
C HIS A 148 -40.22 4.04 -11.56
N HIS A 149 -39.51 3.01 -11.12
CA HIS A 149 -39.78 2.31 -9.87
C HIS A 149 -38.78 2.79 -8.83
N ILE A 150 -39.28 3.32 -7.71
CA ILE A 150 -38.48 4.07 -6.75
C ILE A 150 -38.60 3.43 -5.36
N VAL A 151 -37.46 3.11 -4.76
CA VAL A 151 -37.32 2.80 -3.34
C VAL A 151 -36.69 4.00 -2.65
N GLU A 152 -37.43 4.61 -1.71
CA GLU A 152 -36.94 5.77 -0.98
C GLU A 152 -36.38 5.39 0.37
N ASN A 153 -35.14 5.83 0.63
CA ASN A 153 -34.43 5.68 1.89
C ASN A 153 -34.51 4.25 2.47
N LEU A 154 -34.00 3.27 1.73
CA LEU A 154 -33.69 1.95 2.30
C LEU A 154 -32.57 2.15 3.34
N GLU A 155 -32.93 2.05 4.61
CA GLU A 155 -32.06 2.23 5.76
C GLU A 155 -31.31 0.93 6.06
N CYS A 156 -30.00 0.98 5.94
CA CYS A 156 -29.09 -0.11 6.25
C CYS A 156 -28.02 0.35 7.23
N TYR A 157 -27.45 -0.58 8.00
CA TYR A 157 -26.40 -0.28 8.99
C TYR A 157 -25.07 -1.00 8.67
N PRO A 158 -24.42 -0.73 7.51
CA PRO A 158 -23.10 -1.28 7.22
C PRO A 158 -21.99 -0.59 8.02
N ILE A 159 -20.79 -1.18 8.06
CA ILE A 159 -19.57 -0.50 8.50
C ILE A 159 -18.96 0.18 7.27
N VAL A 160 -19.07 1.49 7.16
CA VAL A 160 -18.61 2.26 5.99
C VAL A 160 -18.15 3.65 6.39
N GLY A 161 -17.07 4.14 5.79
CA GLY A 161 -16.60 5.50 6.04
C GLY A 161 -15.17 5.74 5.59
N VAL A 162 -14.93 6.93 5.05
CA VAL A 162 -13.60 7.34 4.58
C VAL A 162 -12.66 7.49 5.78
N ASN A 163 -13.15 8.12 6.86
CA ASN A 163 -12.38 8.29 8.08
C ASN A 163 -12.31 6.98 8.90
N PRO A 164 -11.17 6.62 9.51
CA PRO A 164 -11.07 5.42 10.34
C PRO A 164 -12.06 5.37 11.51
N ALA A 165 -12.37 6.52 12.13
CA ALA A 165 -13.36 6.62 13.21
C ALA A 165 -14.77 6.18 12.76
N GLU A 166 -15.08 6.38 11.49
CA GLU A 166 -16.36 5.97 10.93
C GLU A 166 -16.47 4.46 10.72
N ARG A 167 -15.36 3.71 10.84
CA ARG A 167 -15.36 2.25 10.61
C ARG A 167 -15.34 1.44 11.90
N LEU A 168 -15.53 2.11 13.04
CA LEU A 168 -15.58 1.47 14.36
C LEU A 168 -16.95 0.87 14.68
N GLU A 169 -18.01 1.50 14.17
CA GLU A 169 -19.38 1.13 14.46
C GLU A 169 -20.20 1.07 13.18
N ARG A 170 -21.29 0.29 13.22
CA ARG A 170 -22.28 0.25 12.14
C ARG A 170 -22.99 1.59 12.07
N GLN A 171 -23.09 2.15 10.86
CA GLN A 171 -23.66 3.48 10.65
C GLN A 171 -24.84 3.43 9.70
N LEU A 172 -25.82 4.28 9.96
CA LEU A 172 -26.97 4.43 9.09
C LEU A 172 -26.53 4.93 7.70
N VAL A 173 -26.89 4.19 6.67
CA VAL A 173 -26.84 4.61 5.26
C VAL A 173 -28.25 4.53 4.70
N ARG A 174 -28.68 5.63 4.07
CA ARG A 174 -29.95 5.72 3.36
C ARG A 174 -29.72 5.52 1.87
N ILE A 175 -30.31 4.48 1.31
CA ILE A 175 -30.10 4.08 -0.08
C ILE A 175 -31.39 4.31 -0.86
N ASN A 176 -31.35 5.21 -1.84
CA ASN A 176 -32.43 5.43 -2.79
C ASN A 176 -32.13 4.69 -4.08
N ILE A 177 -33.12 3.99 -4.61
CA ILE A 177 -32.99 3.13 -5.80
C ILE A 177 -34.06 3.55 -6.78
N THR A 178 -33.67 3.93 -7.99
CA THR A 178 -34.57 4.23 -9.10
C THR A 178 -34.29 3.30 -10.26
N VAL A 179 -35.27 2.47 -10.62
CA VAL A 179 -35.20 1.59 -11.79
C VAL A 179 -36.07 2.18 -12.89
N ASN A 180 -35.44 2.56 -14.00
CA ASN A 180 -36.11 2.97 -15.23
C ASN A 180 -36.08 1.80 -16.23
N ASP A 181 -37.25 1.37 -16.67
CA ASP A 181 -37.40 0.29 -17.64
C ASP A 181 -37.83 0.85 -19.01
N PRO A 182 -36.89 0.99 -19.97
CA PRO A 182 -37.22 1.48 -21.31
C PRO A 182 -38.04 0.48 -22.15
N SER A 183 -38.19 -0.78 -21.72
CA SER A 183 -38.95 -1.81 -22.43
C SER A 183 -40.44 -1.85 -22.05
N ALA A 184 -40.85 -1.12 -21.01
CA ALA A 184 -42.23 -1.03 -20.54
C ALA A 184 -43.19 -0.32 -21.52
N THR A 185 -42.72 0.11 -22.70
CA THR A 185 -43.51 0.72 -23.77
C THR A 185 -44.24 -0.31 -24.67
N GLY A 186 -44.08 -1.62 -24.43
CA GLY A 186 -44.73 -2.72 -25.17
C GLY A 186 -45.56 -3.66 -24.28
N MET A 187 -46.47 -4.43 -24.90
CA MET A 187 -47.58 -5.22 -24.28
C MET A 187 -47.21 -6.33 -23.26
N SER A 188 -46.01 -6.36 -22.69
CA SER A 188 -45.62 -7.30 -21.64
C SER A 188 -44.88 -6.58 -20.51
N VAL A 189 -45.62 -5.85 -19.67
CA VAL A 189 -45.06 -5.11 -18.54
C VAL A 189 -44.80 -6.07 -17.37
N HIS A 190 -43.53 -6.36 -17.08
CA HIS A 190 -43.12 -7.05 -15.86
C HIS A 190 -43.06 -6.04 -14.71
N TRP A 191 -43.86 -6.23 -13.65
CA TRP A 191 -43.83 -5.36 -12.47
C TRP A 191 -42.68 -5.73 -11.53
N LEU A 192 -42.04 -4.72 -10.94
CA LEU A 192 -40.93 -4.92 -10.00
C LEU A 192 -41.41 -5.49 -8.66
N ASP A 193 -40.82 -6.61 -8.21
CA ASP A 193 -41.06 -7.15 -6.87
C ASP A 193 -40.25 -6.38 -5.82
N PHE A 194 -40.76 -5.20 -5.43
CA PHE A 194 -40.14 -4.33 -4.42
C PHE A 194 -39.83 -5.06 -3.12
N ARG A 195 -40.67 -6.01 -2.69
CA ARG A 195 -40.50 -6.76 -1.44
C ARG A 195 -39.28 -7.68 -1.51
N THR A 196 -39.13 -8.44 -2.58
CA THR A 196 -37.97 -9.34 -2.74
C THR A 196 -36.69 -8.53 -2.94
N LEU A 197 -36.75 -7.44 -3.70
CA LEU A 197 -35.62 -6.54 -3.92
C LEU A 197 -35.13 -5.90 -2.61
N THR A 198 -36.00 -5.18 -1.90
CA THR A 198 -35.64 -4.47 -0.65
C THR A 198 -35.10 -5.41 0.42
N ARG A 199 -35.73 -6.58 0.62
CA ARG A 199 -35.24 -7.60 1.57
C ARG A 199 -33.86 -8.14 1.19
N ARG A 200 -33.64 -8.48 -0.09
CA ARG A 200 -32.35 -8.96 -0.58
C ARG A 200 -31.26 -7.91 -0.38
N LEU A 201 -31.55 -6.67 -0.78
CA LEU A 201 -30.60 -5.56 -0.65
C LEU A 201 -30.27 -5.25 0.80
N HIS A 202 -31.26 -5.16 1.68
CA HIS A 202 -31.03 -4.92 3.10
C HIS A 202 -30.11 -5.99 3.72
N GLN A 203 -30.43 -7.27 3.54
CA GLN A 203 -29.61 -8.38 4.06
C GLN A 203 -28.18 -8.38 3.50
N LYS A 204 -28.04 -8.17 2.18
CA LYS A 204 -26.74 -8.20 1.54
C LYS A 204 -25.89 -7.00 1.91
N VAL A 205 -26.46 -5.79 1.95
CA VAL A 205 -25.76 -4.56 2.32
C VAL A 205 -25.25 -4.63 3.76
N GLU A 206 -26.05 -5.14 4.70
CA GLU A 206 -25.60 -5.29 6.10
C GLU A 206 -24.43 -6.25 6.28
N ALA A 207 -24.23 -7.20 5.35
CA ALA A 207 -23.12 -8.14 5.36
C ALA A 207 -21.86 -7.63 4.65
N THR A 208 -21.90 -6.43 4.05
CA THR A 208 -20.75 -5.89 3.31
C THR A 208 -19.68 -5.31 4.22
N SER A 209 -18.45 -5.34 3.74
CA SER A 209 -17.27 -4.68 4.33
C SER A 209 -16.73 -3.54 3.46
N TYR A 210 -17.59 -2.96 2.60
CA TYR A 210 -17.18 -1.87 1.71
C TYR A 210 -16.81 -0.62 2.52
N LEU A 211 -15.63 -0.08 2.23
CA LEU A 211 -15.11 1.08 2.98
C LEU A 211 -15.70 2.41 2.51
N THR A 212 -16.21 2.48 1.28
CA THR A 212 -16.68 3.73 0.66
C THR A 212 -18.13 3.64 0.17
N LEU A 213 -18.80 4.80 0.08
CA LEU A 213 -20.17 4.88 -0.43
C LEU A 213 -20.25 4.56 -1.93
N GLU A 214 -19.20 4.83 -2.70
CA GLU A 214 -19.11 4.51 -4.13
C GLU A 214 -19.12 2.99 -4.36
N ALA A 215 -18.30 2.26 -3.61
CA ALA A 215 -18.25 0.80 -3.70
C ALA A 215 -19.58 0.17 -3.27
N LEU A 216 -20.17 0.70 -2.19
CA LEU A 216 -21.49 0.28 -1.72
C LEU A 216 -22.60 0.59 -2.74
N ALA A 217 -22.63 1.79 -3.32
CA ALA A 217 -23.61 2.16 -4.34
C ALA A 217 -23.47 1.27 -5.59
N SER A 218 -22.23 0.99 -6.02
CA SER A 218 -21.94 0.08 -7.13
C SER A 218 -22.42 -1.35 -6.83
N PHE A 219 -22.20 -1.85 -5.61
CA PHE A 219 -22.71 -3.16 -5.20
C PHE A 219 -24.24 -3.25 -5.23
N VAL A 220 -24.93 -2.22 -4.71
CA VAL A 220 -26.41 -2.16 -4.77
C VAL A 220 -26.90 -2.11 -6.21
N ALA A 221 -26.21 -1.40 -7.11
CA ALA A 221 -26.55 -1.36 -8.53
C ALA A 221 -26.45 -2.76 -9.17
N VAL A 222 -25.35 -3.49 -8.91
CA VAL A 222 -25.16 -4.87 -9.38
C VAL A 222 -26.26 -5.79 -8.86
N GLU A 223 -26.53 -5.77 -7.55
CA GLU A 223 -27.56 -6.63 -6.94
C GLU A 223 -28.97 -6.33 -7.47
N THR A 224 -29.25 -5.06 -7.75
CA THR A 224 -30.52 -4.63 -8.35
C THR A 224 -30.62 -5.14 -9.79
N LEU A 225 -29.58 -4.96 -10.61
CA LEU A 225 -29.54 -5.47 -12.00
C LEU A 225 -29.65 -7.00 -12.05
N GLN A 226 -28.96 -7.73 -11.17
CA GLN A 226 -29.09 -9.20 -11.07
C GLN A 226 -30.51 -9.62 -10.70
N HIS A 227 -31.16 -8.90 -9.77
CA HIS A 227 -32.55 -9.19 -9.42
C HIS A 227 -33.49 -8.99 -10.61
N LEU A 228 -33.30 -7.91 -11.38
CA LEU A 228 -34.07 -7.61 -12.58
C LEU A 228 -33.85 -8.68 -13.68
N GLN A 229 -32.61 -9.09 -13.92
CA GLN A 229 -32.27 -10.14 -14.90
C GLN A 229 -32.83 -11.51 -14.51
N SER A 230 -32.79 -11.87 -13.22
CA SER A 230 -33.32 -13.17 -12.76
C SER A 230 -34.83 -13.33 -12.94
N ASN A 231 -35.54 -12.21 -13.14
CA ASN A 231 -37.00 -12.15 -13.28
C ASN A 231 -37.45 -11.78 -14.71
N SER A 232 -36.55 -11.68 -15.69
CA SER A 232 -36.83 -11.16 -17.03
C SER A 232 -37.47 -12.15 -18.02
N ASN A 233 -37.78 -13.39 -17.61
CA ASN A 233 -38.49 -14.43 -18.40
C ASN A 233 -38.01 -14.61 -19.87
N GLY A 234 -36.73 -14.32 -20.17
CA GLY A 234 -36.16 -14.53 -21.51
C GLY A 234 -36.37 -13.40 -22.52
N ILE A 235 -36.65 -12.16 -22.08
CA ILE A 235 -36.70 -10.99 -22.98
C ILE A 235 -35.28 -10.66 -23.49
N ILE A 236 -35.08 -10.74 -24.80
CA ILE A 236 -33.76 -10.71 -25.47
C ILE A 236 -33.09 -9.31 -25.44
N ASP A 237 -33.87 -8.22 -25.32
CA ASP A 237 -33.39 -6.81 -25.31
C ASP A 237 -33.67 -6.07 -23.99
N TYR A 238 -33.74 -6.78 -22.86
CA TYR A 238 -34.03 -6.17 -21.56
C TYR A 238 -32.79 -5.48 -20.95
N ASN A 239 -32.74 -4.14 -20.99
CA ASN A 239 -31.63 -3.36 -20.43
C ASN A 239 -32.11 -2.21 -19.53
N PRO A 240 -32.56 -2.50 -18.30
CA PRO A 240 -33.02 -1.48 -17.37
C PRO A 240 -31.87 -0.56 -16.92
N LYS A 241 -32.20 0.71 -16.70
CA LYS A 241 -31.28 1.72 -16.18
C LYS A 241 -31.55 1.90 -14.69
N VAL A 242 -30.56 1.61 -13.84
CA VAL A 242 -30.67 1.69 -12.39
C VAL A 242 -29.86 2.88 -11.89
N SER A 243 -30.48 3.76 -11.10
CA SER A 243 -29.80 4.84 -10.39
C SER A 243 -29.81 4.57 -8.90
N ILE A 244 -28.64 4.60 -8.27
CA ILE A 244 -28.45 4.36 -6.83
C ILE A 244 -27.89 5.62 -6.22
N LYS A 245 -28.55 6.11 -5.17
CA LYS A 245 -28.10 7.23 -4.36
C LYS A 245 -27.92 6.77 -2.92
N ALA A 246 -26.67 6.66 -2.48
CA ALA A 246 -26.30 6.25 -1.14
C ALA A 246 -25.88 7.47 -0.32
N ALA A 247 -26.67 7.81 0.70
CA ALA A 247 -26.45 8.94 1.58
C ALA A 247 -26.09 8.47 2.99
N LYS A 248 -25.08 9.09 3.59
CA LYS A 248 -24.69 8.89 4.97
C LYS A 248 -25.05 10.13 5.80
N PRO A 249 -26.13 10.07 6.61
CA PRO A 249 -26.54 11.19 7.45
C PRO A 249 -25.44 11.57 8.44
N CYS A 250 -25.29 12.88 8.71
CA CYS A 250 -24.35 13.40 9.70
C CYS A 250 -22.87 12.99 9.49
N ALA A 251 -22.48 12.59 8.27
CA ALA A 251 -21.09 12.25 7.96
C ALA A 251 -20.14 13.45 8.12
N LEU A 252 -20.66 14.68 7.99
CA LEU A 252 -19.93 15.94 8.19
C LEU A 252 -20.69 16.81 9.20
N VAL A 253 -19.96 17.42 10.13
CA VAL A 253 -20.50 18.12 11.32
C VAL A 253 -21.46 19.29 10.99
N PHE A 254 -21.51 19.74 9.74
CA PHE A 254 -22.36 20.84 9.26
C PHE A 254 -23.18 20.50 8.01
N ALA A 255 -23.30 19.22 7.64
CA ALA A 255 -24.12 18.79 6.52
C ALA A 255 -25.17 17.77 6.99
N ASP A 256 -26.38 17.87 6.45
CA ASP A 256 -27.47 16.91 6.74
C ASP A 256 -27.06 15.48 6.32
N SER A 257 -26.39 15.35 5.18
CA SER A 257 -25.78 14.10 4.73
C SER A 257 -24.69 14.32 3.68
N SER A 258 -23.79 13.36 3.54
CA SER A 258 -22.91 13.23 2.36
C SER A 258 -23.42 12.09 1.48
N GLU A 259 -23.47 12.28 0.17
CA GLU A 259 -24.09 11.33 -0.76
C GLU A 259 -23.27 11.05 -2.01
N VAL A 260 -23.41 9.83 -2.51
CA VAL A 260 -22.90 9.39 -3.81
C VAL A 260 -24.08 8.92 -4.65
N GLU A 261 -24.17 9.41 -5.88
CA GLU A 261 -25.17 8.98 -6.86
C GLU A 261 -24.48 8.39 -8.09
N ILE A 262 -24.93 7.20 -8.49
CA ILE A 262 -24.48 6.54 -9.71
C ILE A 262 -25.67 6.08 -10.54
N THR A 263 -25.47 5.98 -11.84
CA THR A 263 -26.45 5.41 -12.76
C THR A 263 -25.78 4.40 -13.68
N ARG A 264 -26.36 3.20 -13.79
CA ARG A 264 -25.74 2.04 -14.44
C ARG A 264 -26.75 1.21 -15.24
N VAL A 265 -26.24 0.51 -16.25
CA VAL A 265 -26.92 -0.51 -17.05
C VAL A 265 -26.14 -1.83 -17.00
N SER A 266 -26.70 -2.92 -17.55
CA SER A 266 -26.05 -4.24 -17.51
C SER A 266 -24.64 -4.24 -18.14
N ASN A 267 -24.44 -3.47 -19.20
CA ASN A 267 -23.14 -3.37 -19.90
C ASN A 267 -22.03 -2.71 -19.08
N ASP A 268 -22.36 -1.99 -18.01
CA ASP A 268 -21.35 -1.38 -17.13
C ASP A 268 -20.70 -2.43 -16.19
N TYR A 269 -21.29 -3.63 -16.10
CA TYR A 269 -20.86 -4.72 -15.19
C TYR A 269 -20.78 -6.09 -15.90
N PRO A 270 -19.98 -6.22 -16.98
CA PRO A 270 -19.95 -7.44 -17.80
C PRO A 270 -19.39 -8.66 -17.05
N THR A 271 -18.61 -8.47 -15.98
CA THR A 271 -17.98 -9.59 -15.26
C THR A 271 -18.81 -10.01 -14.05
N GLU A 272 -19.35 -9.02 -13.33
CA GLU A 272 -20.05 -9.16 -12.06
C GLU A 272 -21.48 -9.72 -12.23
N LEU A 273 -22.09 -9.50 -13.39
CA LEU A 273 -23.43 -10.05 -13.71
C LEU A 273 -23.38 -11.49 -14.23
N HIS A 274 -22.23 -11.96 -14.74
CA HIS A 274 -22.05 -13.33 -15.23
C HIS A 274 -21.39 -14.28 -14.21
N SER A 275 -20.86 -13.76 -13.11
CA SER A 275 -20.36 -14.57 -11.99
C SER A 275 -21.51 -14.99 -11.07
N SER A 276 -21.81 -16.29 -11.00
CA SER A 276 -22.59 -16.88 -9.90
C SER A 276 -22.03 -16.44 -8.54
N PRO A 277 -22.87 -16.31 -7.49
CA PRO A 277 -22.45 -15.73 -6.22
C PRO A 277 -21.23 -16.48 -5.71
N ARG A 278 -20.12 -15.76 -5.54
CA ARG A 278 -19.00 -16.21 -4.72
C ARG A 278 -19.56 -16.43 -3.32
N SER A 279 -19.98 -17.65 -3.04
CA SER A 279 -19.91 -18.17 -1.69
C SER A 279 -18.49 -17.88 -1.21
N LEU A 280 -18.38 -17.24 -0.05
CA LEU A 280 -17.17 -17.17 0.77
C LEU A 280 -16.76 -18.58 1.25
N ASN A 281 -16.70 -19.54 0.32
CA ASN A 281 -16.08 -20.84 0.52
C ASN A 281 -14.63 -20.67 0.07
N HIS A 282 -13.81 -20.17 0.99
CA HIS A 282 -12.37 -20.29 0.88
C HIS A 282 -11.99 -21.77 0.87
N SER A 283 -11.74 -22.31 -0.31
CA SER A 283 -10.78 -23.40 -0.56
C SER A 283 -10.85 -23.80 -2.04
N ALA A 284 -10.28 -22.98 -2.93
CA ALA A 284 -9.77 -23.49 -4.20
C ALA A 284 -8.26 -23.66 -4.02
N SER A 285 -7.81 -24.91 -3.87
CA SER A 285 -6.39 -25.24 -3.89
C SER A 285 -5.82 -24.90 -5.27
N GLY A 286 -5.17 -23.73 -5.39
CA GLY A 286 -4.60 -23.25 -6.65
C GLY A 286 -4.34 -21.74 -6.72
N ASP A 287 -4.98 -20.94 -5.86
CA ASP A 287 -4.84 -19.48 -5.89
C ASP A 287 -3.57 -18.99 -5.17
N MET A 288 -2.98 -17.90 -5.68
CA MET A 288 -1.82 -17.24 -5.09
C MET A 288 -2.29 -16.26 -4.01
N HIS A 289 -1.81 -16.44 -2.79
CA HIS A 289 -2.17 -15.66 -1.61
C HIS A 289 -1.01 -14.79 -1.13
N SER A 290 -1.32 -13.68 -0.44
CA SER A 290 -0.34 -12.88 0.26
C SER A 290 -0.50 -12.98 1.77
N ALA A 291 0.59 -13.14 2.50
CA ALA A 291 0.57 -13.18 3.96
C ALA A 291 1.73 -12.38 4.56
N ALA A 292 1.55 -11.93 5.78
CA ALA A 292 2.58 -11.26 6.57
C ALA A 292 3.01 -12.17 7.72
N ILE A 293 4.31 -12.40 7.86
CA ILE A 293 4.89 -13.17 8.97
C ILE A 293 5.79 -12.24 9.77
N ALA A 294 5.58 -12.17 11.08
CA ALA A 294 6.48 -11.51 12.01
C ALA A 294 7.54 -12.51 12.51
N LEU A 295 8.79 -12.07 12.60
CA LEU A 295 9.92 -12.88 13.05
C LEU A 295 10.61 -12.20 14.24
N GLY A 296 10.99 -12.98 15.25
CA GLY A 296 11.68 -12.48 16.44
C GLY A 296 12.73 -13.45 16.98
N SER A 297 13.92 -12.96 17.35
CA SER A 297 15.02 -13.76 17.91
C SER A 297 15.73 -13.04 19.05
N ASN A 298 16.03 -13.72 20.16
CA ASN A 298 16.85 -13.17 21.25
C ASN A 298 17.93 -14.10 21.82
N ILE A 299 18.08 -15.32 21.30
CA ILE A 299 19.13 -16.28 21.71
C ILE A 299 20.12 -16.52 20.57
N GLY A 300 21.41 -16.64 20.90
CA GLY A 300 22.46 -17.03 19.96
C GLY A 300 22.79 -15.93 18.94
N ASP A 301 23.18 -16.32 17.73
CA ASP A 301 23.36 -15.38 16.62
C ASP A 301 21.99 -15.04 16.01
N LYS A 302 21.37 -14.00 16.57
CA LYS A 302 20.00 -13.57 16.26
C LYS A 302 19.79 -13.28 14.77
N PHE A 303 20.81 -12.75 14.10
CA PHE A 303 20.74 -12.40 12.68
C PHE A 303 20.87 -13.63 11.79
N GLN A 304 21.78 -14.55 12.14
CA GLN A 304 21.90 -15.84 11.47
C GLN A 304 20.60 -16.65 11.59
N ASN A 305 19.96 -16.65 12.76
CA ASN A 305 18.69 -17.34 12.98
C ASN A 305 17.57 -16.79 12.08
N ILE A 306 17.45 -15.46 11.96
CA ILE A 306 16.45 -14.81 11.11
C ILE A 306 16.70 -15.11 9.62
N GLU A 307 17.94 -14.98 9.15
CA GLU A 307 18.26 -15.25 7.74
C GLU A 307 18.08 -16.75 7.41
N LEU A 308 18.41 -17.66 8.33
CA LEU A 308 18.15 -19.08 8.16
C LEU A 308 16.65 -19.37 8.07
N ALA A 309 15.83 -18.77 8.96
CA ALA A 309 14.38 -18.93 8.92
C ALA A 309 13.78 -18.46 7.59
N LEU A 310 14.26 -17.34 7.05
CA LEU A 310 13.81 -16.84 5.74
C LEU A 310 14.22 -17.75 4.58
N ARG A 311 15.42 -18.35 4.61
CA ARG A 311 15.82 -19.35 3.60
C ARG A 311 14.99 -20.62 3.69
N LEU A 312 14.66 -21.06 4.90
CA LEU A 312 13.79 -22.22 5.13
C LEU A 312 12.36 -21.97 4.63
N LEU A 313 11.80 -20.77 4.87
CA LEU A 313 10.47 -20.38 4.37
C LEU A 313 10.38 -20.52 2.85
N GLU A 314 11.42 -20.15 2.12
CA GLU A 314 11.45 -20.22 0.65
C GLU A 314 11.75 -21.61 0.09
N ASN A 315 12.02 -22.59 0.96
CA ASN A 315 12.25 -23.97 0.59
C ASN A 315 11.29 -24.90 1.35
N PRO A 316 9.96 -24.69 1.24
CA PRO A 316 8.98 -25.37 2.08
C PRO A 316 9.00 -26.90 1.90
N LEU A 317 9.25 -27.37 0.68
CA LEU A 317 9.33 -28.79 0.33
C LEU A 317 10.55 -29.52 0.93
N SER A 318 11.60 -28.78 1.30
CA SER A 318 12.78 -29.29 2.01
C SER A 318 12.56 -29.33 3.52
N VAL A 319 11.67 -28.49 4.04
CA VAL A 319 11.35 -28.40 5.47
C VAL A 319 10.32 -29.45 5.88
N VAL A 320 9.23 -29.57 5.10
CA VAL A 320 8.17 -30.55 5.34
C VAL A 320 8.27 -31.63 4.27
N THR A 321 8.78 -32.80 4.65
CA THR A 321 8.96 -33.94 3.73
C THR A 321 7.70 -34.78 3.57
N ASP A 322 6.74 -34.66 4.49
CA ASP A 322 5.46 -35.37 4.42
C ASP A 322 4.54 -34.75 3.35
N ARG A 323 4.38 -35.47 2.23
CA ARG A 323 3.56 -35.06 1.09
C ARG A 323 2.07 -35.18 1.31
N SER A 324 1.63 -35.83 2.39
CA SER A 324 0.23 -35.78 2.80
C SER A 324 -0.14 -34.43 3.43
N THR A 325 0.85 -33.73 4.00
CA THR A 325 0.69 -32.42 4.63
C THR A 325 0.93 -31.28 3.62
N LEU A 326 1.98 -31.37 2.81
CA LEU A 326 2.38 -30.34 1.86
C LEU A 326 2.45 -30.89 0.43
N SER A 327 1.61 -30.33 -0.45
CA SER A 327 1.56 -30.70 -1.88
C SER A 327 2.89 -30.47 -2.59
N ASP A 328 3.21 -31.31 -3.60
CA ASP A 328 4.45 -31.20 -4.40
C ASP A 328 4.54 -29.89 -5.21
N ASN A 329 3.43 -29.19 -5.43
CA ASN A 329 3.39 -27.88 -6.10
C ASN A 329 3.41 -26.70 -5.12
N ALA A 330 3.64 -26.93 -3.82
CA ALA A 330 3.68 -25.88 -2.82
C ALA A 330 4.86 -24.93 -3.04
N PHE A 331 4.60 -23.63 -3.01
CA PHE A 331 5.62 -22.60 -3.09
C PHE A 331 5.37 -21.50 -2.05
N LEU A 332 6.47 -20.86 -1.67
CA LEU A 332 6.46 -19.66 -0.83
C LEU A 332 7.62 -18.77 -1.26
N PHE A 333 7.34 -17.52 -1.61
CA PHE A 333 8.36 -16.54 -1.94
C PHE A 333 8.32 -15.41 -0.93
N VAL A 334 9.47 -15.03 -0.38
CA VAL A 334 9.56 -13.78 0.40
C VAL A 334 9.70 -12.62 -0.59
N VAL A 335 8.67 -11.79 -0.68
CA VAL A 335 8.57 -10.72 -1.69
C VAL A 335 8.87 -9.32 -1.14
N ASN A 336 8.84 -9.13 0.17
CA ASN A 336 9.25 -7.87 0.81
C ASN A 336 9.67 -8.16 2.26
N THR A 337 10.51 -7.29 2.82
CA THR A 337 10.92 -7.35 4.23
C THR A 337 10.91 -5.96 4.83
N SER A 338 10.68 -5.88 6.14
CA SER A 338 10.84 -4.65 6.92
C SER A 338 12.33 -4.35 7.19
N PHE A 339 12.64 -3.29 7.92
CA PHE A 339 13.95 -3.21 8.58
C PHE A 339 14.05 -4.24 9.72
N LEU A 340 15.27 -4.54 10.16
CA LEU A 340 15.51 -5.22 11.44
C LEU A 340 15.45 -4.18 12.54
N TYR A 341 14.80 -4.52 13.65
CA TYR A 341 14.70 -3.66 14.81
C TYR A 341 15.14 -4.38 16.07
N GLU A 342 15.95 -3.74 16.90
CA GLU A 342 16.17 -4.17 18.27
C GLU A 342 15.11 -3.55 19.19
N SER A 343 14.49 -4.37 20.03
CA SER A 343 13.51 -3.93 21.03
C SER A 343 13.80 -4.54 22.40
N ALA A 344 13.44 -3.81 23.46
CA ALA A 344 13.39 -4.36 24.80
C ALA A 344 12.35 -5.49 24.87
N PRO A 345 12.54 -6.49 25.76
CA PRO A 345 11.53 -7.49 26.02
C PRO A 345 10.24 -6.89 26.60
N MET A 346 9.07 -7.27 26.07
CA MET A 346 7.79 -6.67 26.47
C MET A 346 7.19 -7.25 27.76
N TYR A 347 7.25 -8.57 27.94
CA TYR A 347 6.54 -9.23 29.06
C TYR A 347 7.48 -9.69 30.17
N VAL A 348 8.60 -10.31 29.79
CA VAL A 348 9.62 -10.83 30.72
C VAL A 348 10.85 -9.97 30.52
N THR A 349 11.09 -9.02 31.41
CA THR A 349 12.12 -7.97 31.21
C THR A 349 13.54 -8.44 31.53
N ASP A 350 13.69 -9.52 32.31
CA ASP A 350 14.98 -10.14 32.63
C ASP A 350 15.40 -11.14 31.53
N GLN A 351 15.59 -10.64 30.32
CA GLN A 351 16.10 -11.42 29.19
C GLN A 351 16.79 -10.52 28.14
N PRO A 352 17.58 -11.09 27.20
CA PRO A 352 18.22 -10.31 26.14
C PRO A 352 17.21 -9.61 25.23
N SER A 353 17.60 -8.45 24.70
CA SER A 353 16.82 -7.72 23.68
C SER A 353 16.56 -8.56 22.44
N PHE A 354 15.36 -8.40 21.89
CA PHE A 354 14.92 -9.08 20.69
C PHE A 354 15.37 -8.33 19.44
N ILE A 355 15.71 -9.07 18.40
CA ILE A 355 15.73 -8.58 17.02
C ILE A 355 14.40 -9.01 16.38
N ASN A 356 13.63 -8.04 15.89
CA ASN A 356 12.32 -8.24 15.28
C ASN A 356 12.31 -7.70 13.85
N CYS A 357 11.58 -8.38 12.98
CA CYS A 357 11.22 -7.91 11.64
C CYS A 357 9.93 -8.57 11.17
N ALA A 358 9.47 -8.19 9.99
CA ALA A 358 8.38 -8.87 9.31
C ALA A 358 8.73 -9.08 7.83
N CYS A 359 8.12 -10.08 7.22
CA CYS A 359 8.20 -10.30 5.79
C CYS A 359 6.80 -10.46 5.18
N MET A 360 6.66 -9.97 3.95
CA MET A 360 5.53 -10.30 3.10
C MET A 360 5.90 -11.51 2.26
N ILE A 361 4.98 -12.46 2.16
CA ILE A 361 5.13 -13.66 1.35
C ILE A 361 4.04 -13.75 0.29
N GLU A 362 4.38 -14.42 -0.82
CA GLU A 362 3.42 -14.95 -1.80
C GLU A 362 3.45 -16.47 -1.73
N THR A 363 2.30 -17.12 -1.56
CA THR A 363 2.24 -18.57 -1.37
C THR A 363 0.91 -19.15 -1.86
N ASN A 364 0.91 -20.43 -2.23
CA ASN A 364 -0.31 -21.23 -2.42
C ASN A 364 -0.59 -22.17 -1.23
N ILE A 365 0.18 -22.05 -0.13
CA ILE A 365 0.08 -22.90 1.06
C ILE A 365 -1.07 -22.39 1.95
N PRO A 366 -2.10 -23.22 2.24
CA PRO A 366 -3.21 -22.81 3.08
C PRO A 366 -2.77 -22.39 4.49
N PRO A 367 -3.48 -21.48 5.18
CA PRO A 367 -3.06 -20.89 6.46
C PRO A 367 -2.69 -21.92 7.55
N VAL A 368 -3.47 -22.99 7.69
CA VAL A 368 -3.24 -24.03 8.70
C VAL A 368 -1.98 -24.84 8.39
N VAL A 369 -1.72 -25.13 7.12
CA VAL A 369 -0.50 -25.83 6.66
C VAL A 369 0.71 -24.89 6.77
N LEU A 370 0.53 -23.60 6.53
CA LEU A 370 1.56 -22.58 6.72
C LEU A 370 1.98 -22.50 8.19
N LEU A 371 1.05 -22.60 9.14
CA LEU A 371 1.37 -22.66 10.57
C LEU A 371 2.26 -23.87 10.89
N GLN A 372 1.94 -25.05 10.35
CA GLN A 372 2.74 -26.26 10.55
C GLN A 372 4.16 -26.12 9.97
N LEU A 373 4.28 -25.57 8.76
CA LEU A 373 5.57 -25.24 8.14
C LEU A 373 6.38 -24.31 9.06
N VAL A 374 5.76 -23.22 9.51
CA VAL A 374 6.40 -22.22 10.37
C VAL A 374 6.89 -22.85 11.69
N LYS A 375 6.08 -23.69 12.34
CA LYS A 375 6.50 -24.41 13.56
C LYS A 375 7.65 -25.38 13.30
N LYS A 376 7.70 -26.03 12.14
CA LYS A 376 8.83 -26.88 11.78
C LYS A 376 10.12 -26.09 11.57
N ILE A 377 10.01 -24.89 10.99
CA ILE A 377 11.15 -23.97 10.85
C ILE A 377 11.67 -23.55 12.22
N GLU A 378 10.79 -23.21 13.16
CA GLU A 378 11.18 -22.89 14.54
C GLU A 378 12.00 -24.02 15.19
N GLU A 379 11.55 -25.27 15.03
CA GLU A 379 12.26 -26.46 15.55
C GLU A 379 13.66 -26.60 14.92
N ILE A 380 13.77 -26.48 13.58
CA ILE A 380 15.04 -26.64 12.85
C ILE A 380 16.07 -25.57 13.24
N VAL A 381 15.64 -24.32 13.39
CA VAL A 381 16.54 -23.22 13.80
C VAL A 381 16.98 -23.38 15.26
N GLY A 382 16.26 -24.15 16.06
CA GLY A 382 16.66 -24.53 17.41
C GLY A 382 15.76 -23.98 18.51
N ARG A 383 14.50 -23.63 18.22
CA ARG A 383 13.52 -23.33 19.26
C ARG A 383 13.28 -24.58 20.09
N ARG A 384 13.49 -24.47 21.41
CA ARG A 384 13.13 -25.50 22.39
C ARG A 384 11.95 -25.00 23.22
N PRO A 385 11.03 -25.87 23.67
CA PRO A 385 9.96 -25.48 24.58
C PRO A 385 10.53 -24.76 25.81
N SER A 386 10.02 -23.57 26.09
CA SER A 386 10.34 -22.75 27.27
C SER A 386 9.04 -22.24 27.90
N PHE A 387 9.13 -21.45 28.97
CA PHE A 387 7.95 -20.81 29.56
C PHE A 387 7.38 -19.74 28.63
N GLN A 388 6.11 -19.40 28.80
CA GLN A 388 5.40 -18.44 27.96
C GLN A 388 6.14 -17.08 27.92
N ASN A 389 6.31 -16.51 26.71
CA ASN A 389 7.06 -15.27 26.46
C ASN A 389 8.55 -15.31 26.86
N GLY A 390 9.11 -16.50 27.06
CA GLY A 390 10.51 -16.68 27.39
C GLY A 390 11.47 -16.53 26.18
N PRO A 391 12.78 -16.62 26.43
CA PRO A 391 13.80 -16.54 25.39
C PRO A 391 13.65 -17.62 24.32
N ARG A 392 13.93 -17.28 23.06
CA ARG A 392 13.83 -18.16 21.89
C ARG A 392 14.88 -17.87 20.82
N ALA A 393 15.36 -18.94 20.18
CA ALA A 393 16.25 -18.85 19.02
C ALA A 393 15.55 -18.18 17.82
N ILE A 394 14.28 -18.52 17.60
CA ILE A 394 13.41 -17.85 16.62
C ILE A 394 11.93 -18.05 17.01
N ASP A 395 11.10 -17.09 16.65
CA ASP A 395 9.64 -17.13 16.68
C ASP A 395 9.11 -16.57 15.38
N LEU A 396 8.12 -17.24 14.82
CA LEU A 396 7.46 -16.85 13.59
C LEU A 396 5.95 -16.88 13.80
N ASP A 397 5.32 -15.71 13.70
CA ASP A 397 3.88 -15.55 13.84
C ASP A 397 3.25 -15.18 12.49
N ILE A 398 2.22 -15.91 12.06
CA ILE A 398 1.40 -15.51 10.92
C ILE A 398 0.49 -14.38 11.39
N VAL A 399 0.69 -13.19 10.83
CA VAL A 399 0.05 -11.97 11.31
C VAL A 399 -1.15 -11.58 10.46
N LEU A 400 -1.02 -11.68 9.14
CA LEU A 400 -2.06 -11.39 8.15
C LEU A 400 -2.05 -12.45 7.06
N TYR A 401 -3.19 -12.71 6.44
CA TYR A 401 -3.32 -13.58 5.29
C TYR A 401 -4.48 -13.06 4.42
N ASP A 402 -4.17 -12.45 3.29
CA ASP A 402 -5.11 -11.68 2.46
C ASP A 402 -5.99 -10.75 3.32
N GLU A 403 -7.32 -10.84 3.18
CA GLU A 403 -8.32 -10.20 4.04
C GLU A 403 -9.03 -11.23 4.96
N LEU A 404 -8.39 -12.38 5.18
CA LEU A 404 -8.97 -13.49 5.93
C LEU A 404 -9.16 -13.15 7.40
N VAL A 405 -10.35 -13.42 7.91
CA VAL A 405 -10.64 -13.50 9.34
C VAL A 405 -10.88 -14.97 9.69
N LEU A 406 -9.96 -15.57 10.44
CA LEU A 406 -9.98 -16.98 10.82
C LEU A 406 -9.66 -17.11 12.31
N ASP A 407 -10.43 -17.95 13.01
CA ASP A 407 -10.13 -18.40 14.37
C ASP A 407 -10.41 -19.91 14.43
N THR A 408 -9.37 -20.72 14.59
CA THR A 408 -9.51 -22.19 14.63
C THR A 408 -9.79 -22.73 16.04
N ARG A 409 -9.79 -21.86 17.07
CA ARG A 409 -10.00 -22.28 18.45
C ARG A 409 -11.44 -22.69 18.70
N MET A 410 -11.64 -23.58 19.67
CA MET A 410 -12.98 -23.95 20.11
C MET A 410 -13.70 -22.74 20.72
N PRO A 411 -15.04 -22.58 20.57
CA PRO A 411 -15.77 -21.39 21.03
C PRO A 411 -15.57 -21.03 22.52
N GLN A 412 -15.26 -22.01 23.38
CA GLN A 412 -15.00 -21.81 24.81
C GLN A 412 -13.63 -21.17 25.08
N GLU A 413 -12.66 -21.34 24.18
CA GLU A 413 -11.28 -20.84 24.28
C GLU A 413 -11.10 -19.46 23.61
N GLN A 414 -12.12 -18.99 22.89
CA GLN A 414 -12.15 -17.67 22.24
C GLN A 414 -12.28 -16.50 23.24
N LEU A 415 -12.57 -16.79 24.51
CA LEU A 415 -12.79 -15.79 25.57
C LEU A 415 -11.51 -15.09 26.04
N THR A 416 -10.33 -15.65 25.76
CA THR A 416 -9.04 -15.05 26.11
C THR A 416 -8.13 -14.99 24.87
N PRO A 417 -7.29 -13.94 24.71
CA PRO A 417 -6.32 -13.86 23.61
C PRO A 417 -5.08 -14.75 23.81
N ASP A 418 -5.00 -15.48 24.93
CA ASP A 418 -3.87 -16.32 25.29
C ASP A 418 -4.09 -17.79 24.87
N ASN A 419 -3.00 -18.52 24.58
CA ASN A 419 -2.90 -19.87 23.99
C ASN A 419 -3.10 -19.98 22.47
N LEU A 420 -2.08 -19.62 21.68
CA LEU A 420 -1.98 -19.89 20.23
C LEU A 420 -0.90 -20.94 19.89
N SER A 421 -0.58 -21.86 20.81
CA SER A 421 0.50 -22.83 20.57
C SER A 421 0.16 -23.87 19.50
N VAL A 422 -1.14 -24.12 19.28
CA VAL A 422 -1.64 -25.10 18.30
C VAL A 422 -2.65 -24.46 17.34
N ASP A 423 -3.45 -23.52 17.83
CA ASP A 423 -4.50 -22.87 17.05
C ASP A 423 -4.03 -21.62 16.29
N LEU A 424 -4.73 -21.32 15.19
CA LEU A 424 -4.44 -20.22 14.30
C LEU A 424 -5.54 -19.16 14.40
N VAL A 425 -5.12 -17.92 14.66
CA VAL A 425 -5.99 -16.74 14.60
C VAL A 425 -5.38 -15.71 13.65
N ILE A 426 -6.16 -15.30 12.65
CA ILE A 426 -5.77 -14.30 11.64
C ILE A 426 -6.90 -13.26 11.52
N PRO A 427 -6.61 -11.95 11.53
CA PRO A 427 -5.34 -11.33 11.90
C PRO A 427 -4.87 -11.71 13.31
N HIS A 428 -3.56 -11.71 13.56
CA HIS A 428 -3.03 -12.08 14.87
C HIS A 428 -3.60 -11.14 15.97
N PRO A 429 -4.22 -11.68 17.04
CA PRO A 429 -5.08 -10.91 17.94
C PRO A 429 -4.33 -9.81 18.70
N ARG A 430 -3.05 -10.02 18.98
CA ARG A 430 -2.20 -9.06 19.70
C ARG A 430 -1.37 -8.13 18.82
N MET A 431 -1.56 -8.17 17.50
CA MET A 431 -0.88 -7.25 16.59
C MET A 431 -1.08 -5.77 16.98
N PRO A 432 -2.30 -5.29 17.34
CA PRO A 432 -2.52 -3.88 17.67
C PRO A 432 -1.78 -3.38 18.92
N GLU A 433 -1.39 -4.29 19.82
CA GLU A 433 -0.70 -3.96 21.08
C GLU A 433 0.82 -3.91 20.94
N ARG A 434 1.38 -4.41 19.83
CA ARG A 434 2.81 -4.72 19.70
C ARG A 434 3.48 -3.82 18.68
N GLU A 435 4.25 -2.82 19.16
CA GLU A 435 5.02 -1.95 18.28
C GLU A 435 6.01 -2.77 17.44
N PHE A 436 6.64 -3.78 18.02
CA PHE A 436 7.58 -4.65 17.32
C PHE A 436 6.95 -5.56 16.25
N VAL A 437 5.62 -5.53 16.10
CA VAL A 437 4.90 -6.13 14.98
C VAL A 437 4.42 -5.04 14.01
N LEU A 438 3.75 -3.99 14.52
CA LEU A 438 3.19 -2.92 13.69
C LEU A 438 4.26 -2.10 12.97
N ARG A 439 5.38 -1.79 13.63
CA ARG A 439 6.48 -0.99 13.07
C ARG A 439 7.12 -1.71 11.86
N PRO A 440 7.52 -3.00 11.95
CA PRO A 440 7.91 -3.76 10.77
C PRO A 440 6.89 -3.79 9.63
N LEU A 441 5.60 -3.97 9.92
CA LEU A 441 4.58 -4.00 8.88
C LEU A 441 4.39 -2.64 8.20
N PHE A 442 4.49 -1.55 8.96
CA PHE A 442 4.43 -0.18 8.46
C PHE A 442 5.53 0.15 7.43
N ASP A 443 6.70 -0.50 7.53
CA ASP A 443 7.77 -0.36 6.52
C ASP A 443 7.36 -0.89 5.14
N MET A 444 6.40 -1.82 5.10
CA MET A 444 6.04 -2.57 3.88
C MET A 444 4.65 -2.21 3.34
N ILE A 445 3.66 -2.12 4.22
CA ILE A 445 2.23 -2.03 3.87
C ILE A 445 1.47 -1.04 4.79
N PRO A 446 1.91 0.22 4.91
CA PRO A 446 1.32 1.19 5.84
C PRO A 446 -0.17 1.47 5.61
N GLU A 447 -0.64 1.34 4.37
CA GLU A 447 -2.03 1.58 3.97
C GLU A 447 -2.93 0.34 4.04
N TYR A 448 -2.38 -0.84 4.41
CA TYR A 448 -3.19 -2.04 4.58
C TYR A 448 -4.25 -1.81 5.67
N VAL A 449 -5.50 -2.14 5.36
CA VAL A 449 -6.63 -1.95 6.26
C VAL A 449 -6.86 -3.25 7.01
N HIS A 450 -6.76 -3.23 8.33
CA HIS A 450 -6.96 -4.42 9.15
C HIS A 450 -8.39 -4.98 8.96
N PRO A 451 -8.58 -6.26 8.59
CA PRO A 451 -9.88 -6.84 8.26
C PRO A 451 -10.95 -6.70 9.35
N SER A 452 -10.58 -6.89 10.61
CA SER A 452 -11.52 -6.81 11.75
C SER A 452 -11.65 -5.42 12.40
N LEU A 453 -10.58 -4.61 12.42
CA LEU A 453 -10.56 -3.30 13.07
C LEU A 453 -10.88 -2.15 12.11
N HIS A 454 -10.81 -2.42 10.80
CA HIS A 454 -11.06 -1.47 9.72
C HIS A 454 -10.22 -0.19 9.76
N LYS A 455 -9.06 -0.22 10.43
CA LYS A 455 -8.05 0.87 10.48
C LYS A 455 -6.84 0.52 9.64
N THR A 456 -6.16 1.52 9.07
CA THR A 456 -4.87 1.30 8.40
C THR A 456 -3.78 0.96 9.41
N LEU A 457 -2.75 0.21 9.00
CA LEU A 457 -1.59 -0.07 9.86
C LEU A 457 -0.87 1.23 10.30
N SER A 458 -0.85 2.25 9.44
CA SER A 458 -0.39 3.60 9.78
C SER A 458 -1.16 4.19 10.96
N THR A 459 -2.49 4.09 10.95
CA THR A 459 -3.35 4.58 12.04
C THR A 459 -3.11 3.78 13.32
N LEU A 460 -3.08 2.44 13.24
CA LEU A 460 -2.85 1.58 14.40
C LEU A 460 -1.50 1.85 15.08
N LEU A 461 -0.44 2.00 14.28
CA LEU A 461 0.87 2.34 14.80
C LEU A 461 0.89 3.74 15.44
N HIS A 462 0.26 4.72 14.81
CA HIS A 462 0.17 6.08 15.37
C HIS A 462 -0.55 6.09 16.72
N GLU A 463 -1.72 5.42 16.81
CA GLU A 463 -2.49 5.30 18.05
C GLU A 463 -1.69 4.62 19.17
N LEU A 464 -0.99 3.52 18.85
CA LEU A 464 -0.12 2.84 19.82
C LEU A 464 0.99 3.76 20.33
N LEU A 465 1.58 4.58 19.45
CA LEU A 465 2.68 5.47 19.82
C LEU A 465 2.26 6.63 20.72
N LEU A 466 1.00 7.04 20.69
CA LEU A 466 0.46 8.08 21.56
C LEU A 466 0.35 7.61 23.02
N VAL A 467 0.19 6.31 23.25
CA VAL A 467 -0.07 5.74 24.60
C VAL A 467 1.09 4.93 25.17
N SER A 468 1.98 4.38 24.33
CA SER A 468 3.12 3.59 24.81
C SER A 468 4.20 4.47 25.45
N ASN A 469 4.76 3.99 26.57
CA ASN A 469 5.93 4.59 27.24
C ASN A 469 7.22 3.79 26.97
N ASP A 470 7.18 2.83 26.03
CA ASP A 470 8.31 1.95 25.75
C ASP A 470 9.47 2.73 25.11
N PRO A 471 10.72 2.29 25.37
CA PRO A 471 11.87 2.85 24.67
C PRO A 471 11.71 2.65 23.16
N PRO A 472 12.13 3.64 22.34
CA PRO A 472 12.02 3.53 20.89
C PRO A 472 12.86 2.35 20.38
N MET A 473 12.34 1.65 19.39
CA MET A 473 13.06 0.59 18.70
C MET A 473 14.20 1.17 17.84
N GLU A 474 15.36 0.52 17.84
CA GLU A 474 16.50 0.92 17.02
C GLU A 474 16.61 0.03 15.78
N LYS A 475 16.86 0.61 14.61
CA LYS A 475 17.10 -0.18 13.40
C LYS A 475 18.50 -0.78 13.43
N VAL A 476 18.67 -1.92 12.77
CA VAL A 476 19.93 -2.67 12.73
C VAL A 476 20.38 -2.92 11.29
N LEU A 477 21.67 -2.69 11.04
CA LEU A 477 22.40 -3.07 9.82
C LEU A 477 23.43 -4.14 10.18
N VAL A 478 23.46 -5.26 9.45
CA VAL A 478 24.28 -6.44 9.80
C VAL A 478 25.36 -6.67 8.76
N PHE A 479 26.57 -7.02 9.20
CA PHE A 479 27.68 -7.43 8.32
C PHE A 479 27.98 -8.91 8.56
N PRO A 480 27.83 -9.78 7.55
CA PRO A 480 28.12 -11.21 7.68
C PRO A 480 29.62 -11.49 7.61
N ARG A 481 30.04 -12.56 8.29
CA ARG A 481 31.44 -13.01 8.30
C ARG A 481 31.78 -13.80 7.05
N TYR A 482 32.79 -13.31 6.32
CA TYR A 482 33.42 -13.99 5.19
C TYR A 482 34.95 -13.92 5.28
N PRO A 483 35.68 -14.90 4.70
CA PRO A 483 35.17 -16.12 4.07
C PRO A 483 34.48 -17.05 5.09
N LEU A 484 33.63 -17.96 4.60
CA LEU A 484 32.99 -18.94 5.49
C LEU A 484 34.06 -19.87 6.09
N PRO A 485 33.97 -20.22 7.38
CA PRO A 485 34.80 -21.27 7.96
C PRO A 485 34.59 -22.61 7.21
N PRO A 486 35.64 -23.45 7.10
CA PRO A 486 35.59 -24.69 6.29
C PRO A 486 34.53 -25.70 6.75
N ASN A 487 34.07 -25.63 8.00
CA ASN A 487 33.12 -26.57 8.59
C ASN A 487 31.67 -26.05 8.61
N VAL A 488 31.35 -24.93 7.95
CA VAL A 488 29.96 -24.45 7.90
C VAL A 488 29.15 -25.27 6.90
N SER A 489 28.38 -26.23 7.40
CA SER A 489 27.41 -27.00 6.63
C SER A 489 26.01 -26.37 6.70
N SER A 490 25.19 -26.66 5.70
CA SER A 490 23.77 -26.32 5.75
C SER A 490 23.00 -27.32 6.62
N PRO A 491 21.99 -26.88 7.39
CA PRO A 491 21.16 -27.79 8.19
C PRO A 491 20.33 -28.77 7.33
N LEU A 492 20.05 -28.42 6.07
CA LEU A 492 19.22 -29.21 5.16
C LEU A 492 19.72 -29.14 3.71
N SER A 493 19.45 -30.20 2.94
CA SER A 493 19.80 -30.26 1.51
C SER A 493 19.09 -29.14 0.72
N GLY A 494 19.81 -28.49 -0.20
CA GLY A 494 19.30 -27.42 -1.05
C GLY A 494 19.29 -26.03 -0.42
N ILE A 495 19.54 -25.90 0.89
CA ILE A 495 19.67 -24.59 1.56
C ILE A 495 21.15 -24.20 1.59
N GLY A 496 21.49 -22.99 1.17
CA GLY A 496 22.87 -22.49 1.24
C GLY A 496 23.30 -22.16 2.68
N PRO A 497 24.60 -22.26 3.02
CA PRO A 497 25.11 -21.92 4.35
C PRO A 497 24.82 -20.45 4.71
N VAL A 498 24.44 -20.21 5.96
CA VAL A 498 24.20 -18.85 6.48
C VAL A 498 25.45 -18.40 7.26
N PRO A 499 26.11 -17.30 6.86
CA PRO A 499 27.27 -16.79 7.58
C PRO A 499 26.90 -16.37 9.01
N SER A 500 27.83 -16.54 9.95
CA SER A 500 27.70 -15.89 11.26
C SER A 500 27.91 -14.39 11.15
N THR A 501 27.47 -13.66 12.16
CA THR A 501 27.62 -12.20 12.22
C THR A 501 29.08 -11.81 12.48
N LEU A 502 29.63 -10.94 11.63
CA LEU A 502 30.93 -10.29 11.89
C LEU A 502 30.73 -9.14 12.88
N THR A 503 29.83 -8.22 12.55
CA THR A 503 29.43 -7.08 13.36
C THR A 503 28.08 -6.55 12.91
N PHE A 504 27.50 -5.62 13.66
CA PHE A 504 26.26 -4.94 13.30
C PHE A 504 26.24 -3.52 13.86
N TRP A 505 25.51 -2.63 13.20
CA TRP A 505 25.35 -1.24 13.61
C TRP A 505 23.90 -0.93 13.92
N ARG A 506 23.69 -0.15 14.99
CA ARG A 506 22.38 0.39 15.36
C ARG A 506 22.25 1.82 14.85
N TYR A 507 21.04 2.18 14.42
CA TYR A 507 20.72 3.54 14.01
C TYR A 507 19.25 3.85 14.25
N THR A 508 18.94 5.12 14.48
CA THR A 508 17.57 5.61 14.68
C THR A 508 17.15 6.47 13.50
N ASP A 509 15.85 6.60 13.30
CA ASP A 509 15.34 7.61 12.38
C ASP A 509 15.60 9.01 12.95
N SER A 510 16.00 9.94 12.07
CA SER A 510 16.38 11.32 12.40
C SER A 510 15.28 12.14 13.08
N LYS A 511 14.02 11.69 13.00
CA LYS A 511 12.85 12.36 13.57
C LYS A 511 11.86 11.37 14.18
N SER A 512 12.29 10.58 15.16
CA SER A 512 11.33 9.89 16.01
C SER A 512 10.38 10.93 16.64
N VAL A 513 9.07 10.72 16.48
CA VAL A 513 7.99 11.58 17.03
C VAL A 513 8.13 11.75 18.54
N ARG A 514 8.81 10.82 19.21
CA ARG A 514 9.15 10.90 20.63
C ARG A 514 10.45 11.70 20.80
N LYS A 515 10.34 12.93 21.35
CA LYS A 515 11.44 13.71 21.96
C LYS A 515 12.00 13.03 23.24
N VAL A 516 12.07 11.70 23.27
CA VAL A 516 12.69 10.99 24.39
C VAL A 516 14.16 10.88 24.06
N GLN A 517 15.01 11.42 24.95
CA GLN A 517 16.46 11.26 24.88
C GLN A 517 16.77 9.77 24.82
N SER A 518 17.12 9.26 23.64
CA SER A 518 17.72 7.93 23.53
C SER A 518 18.95 7.89 24.43
N LYS A 519 19.08 6.88 25.29
CA LYS A 519 20.29 6.67 26.11
C LYS A 519 21.50 6.30 25.25
N THR A 520 21.28 5.82 24.03
CA THR A 520 22.28 5.51 23.02
C THR A 520 22.34 6.67 22.01
N LYS A 521 23.39 7.48 22.10
CA LYS A 521 23.69 8.48 21.06
C LYS A 521 24.04 7.75 19.76
N GLY A 522 23.32 8.02 18.69
CA GLY A 522 23.60 7.42 17.38
C GLY A 522 24.96 7.88 16.86
N ARG A 523 25.92 6.98 16.69
CA ARG A 523 27.26 7.31 16.20
C ARG A 523 27.33 7.26 14.68
N THR A 524 27.87 8.31 14.05
CA THR A 524 28.23 8.27 12.63
C THR A 524 29.48 7.42 12.41
N ARG A 525 29.45 6.59 11.36
CA ARG A 525 30.48 5.63 11.00
C ARG A 525 31.43 6.19 9.97
N LEU A 526 32.72 5.95 10.16
CA LEU A 526 33.74 6.42 9.23
C LEU A 526 34.08 5.31 8.23
N MET A 527 33.89 5.59 6.93
CA MET A 527 34.30 4.72 5.84
C MET A 527 35.58 5.26 5.19
N ALA A 528 36.68 4.53 5.32
CA ALA A 528 37.94 4.88 4.66
C ALA A 528 37.94 4.41 3.21
N THR A 529 38.37 5.27 2.30
CA THR A 529 38.52 4.94 0.88
C THR A 529 39.93 4.44 0.60
N LEU A 530 40.07 3.30 -0.06
CA LEU A 530 41.32 2.75 -0.58
C LEU A 530 41.18 2.50 -2.08
N ASN A 531 41.79 3.36 -2.89
CA ASN A 531 41.81 3.21 -4.35
C ASN A 531 43.01 2.37 -4.78
N ALA A 532 42.79 1.12 -5.19
CA ALA A 532 43.79 0.19 -5.71
C ALA A 532 44.05 0.41 -7.22
N THR A 533 44.10 1.66 -7.66
CA THR A 533 44.29 2.04 -9.08
C THR A 533 45.67 2.70 -9.28
N PRO A 534 46.38 2.43 -10.39
CA PRO A 534 47.62 3.15 -10.73
C PRO A 534 47.40 4.67 -10.92
N ASP A 535 46.21 5.06 -11.40
CA ASP A 535 45.91 6.42 -11.89
C ASP A 535 45.29 7.36 -10.82
N SER A 536 45.48 7.09 -9.52
CA SER A 536 44.76 7.82 -8.47
C SER A 536 45.24 9.27 -8.30
N PHE A 537 44.59 10.23 -8.98
CA PHE A 537 44.92 11.67 -8.92
C PHE A 537 44.82 12.35 -7.52
N SER A 538 44.28 11.66 -6.51
CA SER A 538 44.19 12.18 -5.13
C SER A 538 45.26 11.62 -4.20
N ASP A 539 45.68 10.37 -4.42
CA ASP A 539 46.65 9.67 -3.56
C ASP A 539 47.98 9.39 -4.27
N GLY A 540 48.04 9.55 -5.60
CA GLY A 540 49.22 9.38 -6.43
C GLY A 540 49.84 7.99 -6.28
N SER A 541 49.28 6.95 -6.91
CA SER A 541 49.83 5.58 -6.99
C SER A 541 50.33 4.93 -5.69
N THR A 542 50.10 5.52 -4.52
CA THR A 542 50.75 5.16 -3.25
C THR A 542 50.30 3.82 -2.69
N HIS A 543 49.11 3.34 -3.03
CA HIS A 543 48.51 2.11 -2.48
C HIS A 543 48.34 0.99 -3.52
N ASN A 544 49.08 1.02 -4.63
CA ASN A 544 48.99 0.02 -5.69
C ASN A 544 49.72 -1.31 -5.40
N THR A 545 50.36 -1.44 -4.23
CA THR A 545 51.00 -2.68 -3.78
C THR A 545 50.36 -3.17 -2.48
N ILE A 546 50.35 -4.48 -2.26
CA ILE A 546 49.81 -5.07 -1.02
C ILE A 546 50.46 -4.46 0.24
N PRO A 547 51.80 -4.29 0.34
CA PRO A 547 52.43 -3.70 1.51
C PRO A 547 51.96 -2.26 1.79
N SER A 548 51.84 -1.42 0.75
CA SER A 548 51.45 -0.03 0.93
C SER A 548 49.95 0.14 1.19
N ALA A 549 49.11 -0.74 0.63
CA ALA A 549 47.70 -0.84 1.00
C ALA A 549 47.53 -1.24 2.48
N LEU A 550 48.23 -2.29 2.93
CA LEU A 550 48.18 -2.73 4.33
C LEU A 550 48.68 -1.67 5.31
N ALA A 551 49.71 -0.89 4.95
CA ALA A 551 50.19 0.20 5.78
C ALA A 551 49.11 1.28 6.00
N TYR A 552 48.37 1.64 4.94
CA TYR A 552 47.24 2.57 5.05
C TYR A 552 46.06 1.98 5.83
N ILE A 553 45.74 0.70 5.62
CA ILE A 553 44.69 0.00 6.36
C ILE A 553 45.00 0.00 7.88
N ARG A 554 46.26 -0.24 8.24
CA ARG A 554 46.75 -0.15 9.62
C ARG A 554 46.60 1.27 10.19
N GLN A 555 46.95 2.29 9.42
CA GLN A 555 46.73 3.69 9.80
C GLN A 555 45.24 3.98 10.03
N ALA A 556 44.36 3.54 9.13
CA ALA A 556 42.91 3.68 9.25
C ALA A 556 42.37 2.96 10.49
N ALA A 557 42.87 1.76 10.81
CA ALA A 557 42.49 1.03 12.02
C ALA A 557 42.86 1.80 13.30
N ARG A 558 44.03 2.47 13.33
CA ARG A 558 44.44 3.35 14.44
C ARG A 558 43.56 4.60 14.54
N ALA A 559 43.09 5.14 13.42
CA ALA A 559 42.12 6.23 13.37
C ALA A 559 40.68 5.82 13.74
N SER A 560 40.46 4.56 14.17
CA SER A 560 39.16 4.01 14.55
C SER A 560 38.10 4.07 13.44
N VAL A 561 38.53 3.89 12.20
CA VAL A 561 37.66 3.68 11.02
C VAL A 561 36.75 2.46 11.26
N ASP A 562 35.49 2.58 10.86
CA ASP A 562 34.47 1.56 11.08
C ASP A 562 34.34 0.59 9.89
N ILE A 563 34.72 0.99 8.67
CA ILE A 563 34.66 0.17 7.45
C ILE A 563 35.71 0.63 6.43
N MET A 564 36.32 -0.32 5.72
CA MET A 564 37.25 -0.04 4.62
C MET A 564 36.55 -0.25 3.28
N ASP A 565 36.61 0.71 2.38
CA ASP A 565 36.02 0.66 1.03
C ASP A 565 37.12 0.56 -0.02
N ILE A 566 37.23 -0.59 -0.67
CA ILE A 566 38.31 -0.93 -1.60
C ILE A 566 37.78 -0.88 -3.02
N GLY A 567 38.37 -0.02 -3.87
CA GLY A 567 37.99 0.13 -5.28
C GLY A 567 39.15 -0.14 -6.21
N GLY A 568 38.95 -1.03 -7.20
CA GLY A 568 39.91 -1.33 -8.26
C GLY A 568 39.66 -0.57 -9.57
N TYR A 569 38.51 0.10 -9.68
CA TYR A 569 38.04 0.82 -10.85
C TYR A 569 37.75 2.29 -10.52
N SER A 570 38.32 3.23 -11.27
CA SER A 570 38.05 4.66 -11.07
C SER A 570 36.72 5.05 -11.72
N THR A 571 35.77 5.54 -10.93
CA THR A 571 34.44 5.99 -11.39
C THR A 571 34.43 7.49 -11.78
N ARG A 572 35.61 8.07 -11.98
CA ARG A 572 35.74 9.49 -12.36
C ARG A 572 35.38 9.69 -13.84
N PRO A 573 34.83 10.86 -14.21
CA PRO A 573 34.60 11.18 -15.61
C PRO A 573 35.90 11.05 -16.43
N GLY A 574 35.86 10.26 -17.51
CA GLY A 574 37.01 10.05 -18.40
C GLY A 574 38.08 9.07 -17.90
N ALA A 575 37.80 8.26 -16.86
CA ALA A 575 38.72 7.21 -16.40
C ALA A 575 38.99 6.15 -17.48
N ALA A 576 40.21 5.62 -17.49
CA ALA A 576 40.59 4.53 -18.40
C ALA A 576 39.76 3.27 -18.14
N PHE A 577 39.49 2.52 -19.21
CA PHE A 577 38.83 1.23 -19.09
C PHE A 577 39.73 0.23 -18.36
N VAL A 578 39.15 -0.51 -17.41
CA VAL A 578 39.78 -1.62 -16.69
C VAL A 578 38.94 -2.88 -16.96
N SER A 579 39.61 -4.00 -17.26
CA SER A 579 38.92 -5.27 -17.48
C SER A 579 38.39 -5.86 -16.16
N VAL A 580 37.49 -6.84 -16.24
CA VAL A 580 36.99 -7.55 -15.04
C VAL A 580 38.14 -8.22 -14.28
N ASP A 581 39.00 -8.94 -15.00
CA ASP A 581 40.13 -9.67 -14.41
C ASP A 581 41.13 -8.72 -13.77
N GLU A 582 41.42 -7.59 -14.41
CA GLU A 582 42.32 -6.58 -13.86
C GLU A 582 41.75 -5.92 -12.59
N GLU A 583 40.43 -5.66 -12.54
CA GLU A 583 39.78 -5.16 -11.33
C GLU A 583 39.85 -6.19 -10.19
N ILE A 584 39.62 -7.48 -10.49
CA ILE A 584 39.78 -8.59 -9.54
C ILE A 584 41.21 -8.65 -8.99
N ASP A 585 42.21 -8.62 -9.87
CA ASP A 585 43.64 -8.70 -9.51
C ASP A 585 44.09 -7.52 -8.65
N ARG A 586 43.43 -6.36 -8.76
CA ARG A 586 43.68 -5.20 -7.91
C ARG A 586 43.07 -5.33 -6.53
N VAL A 587 41.82 -5.82 -6.41
CA VAL A 587 41.08 -5.77 -5.14
C VAL A 587 41.21 -7.03 -4.30
N VAL A 588 41.11 -8.23 -4.91
CA VAL A 588 41.03 -9.50 -4.18
C VAL A 588 42.26 -9.77 -3.32
N PRO A 589 43.50 -9.55 -3.79
CA PRO A 589 44.68 -9.78 -2.96
C PRO A 589 44.73 -8.90 -1.71
N ILE A 590 44.22 -7.65 -1.79
CA ILE A 590 44.17 -6.74 -0.64
C ILE A 590 43.17 -7.26 0.41
N VAL A 591 42.00 -7.72 -0.03
CA VAL A 591 40.98 -8.32 0.85
C VAL A 591 41.55 -9.54 1.58
N GLN A 592 42.20 -10.44 0.84
CA GLN A 592 42.82 -11.64 1.41
C GLN A 592 43.92 -11.29 2.41
N ALA A 593 44.74 -10.28 2.09
CA ALA A 593 45.81 -9.81 2.96
C ALA A 593 45.27 -9.20 4.27
N MET A 594 44.15 -8.48 4.24
CA MET A 594 43.48 -8.00 5.45
C MET A 594 42.99 -9.14 6.34
N ARG A 595 42.35 -10.16 5.76
CA ARG A 595 41.82 -11.31 6.51
C ARG A 595 42.91 -12.22 7.07
N SER A 596 44.08 -12.25 6.42
CA SER A 596 45.24 -13.06 6.82
C SER A 596 46.25 -12.30 7.69
N ALA A 597 45.99 -11.03 8.01
CA ALA A 597 46.89 -10.21 8.83
C ALA A 597 47.15 -10.88 10.20
N GLY A 598 48.43 -10.96 10.59
CA GLY A 598 48.87 -11.48 11.89
C GLY A 598 48.75 -13.00 12.07
N SER A 599 48.87 -13.80 11.01
CA SER A 599 48.77 -15.27 11.06
C SER A 599 49.97 -15.99 11.73
N THR A 600 50.81 -15.27 12.49
CA THR A 600 51.89 -15.85 13.30
C THR A 600 51.51 -15.78 14.78
N THR A 601 51.77 -16.84 15.54
CA THR A 601 51.35 -17.06 16.94
C THR A 601 51.84 -16.02 17.98
N ILE A 602 52.65 -15.04 17.56
CA ILE A 602 53.19 -13.96 18.42
C ILE A 602 52.40 -12.64 18.22
N GLU A 603 51.62 -12.52 17.14
CA GLU A 603 50.96 -11.27 16.73
C GLU A 603 49.44 -11.22 17.00
N GLU A 604 48.82 -12.32 17.44
CA GLU A 604 47.36 -12.42 17.64
C GLU A 604 46.82 -11.55 18.78
N ASP A 605 47.65 -11.19 19.77
CA ASP A 605 47.28 -10.30 20.89
C ASP A 605 47.37 -8.81 20.57
N ASN A 606 47.78 -8.43 19.34
CA ASN A 606 47.84 -7.03 18.95
C ASN A 606 46.44 -6.51 18.55
N GLU A 607 45.90 -5.57 19.34
CA GLU A 607 44.59 -4.95 19.10
C GLU A 607 44.46 -4.35 17.69
N GLU A 608 45.53 -3.76 17.16
CA GLU A 608 45.56 -3.19 15.80
C GLU A 608 45.30 -4.27 14.74
N ILE A 609 45.99 -5.41 14.85
CA ILE A 609 45.85 -6.53 13.92
C ILE A 609 44.46 -7.13 14.00
N ARG A 610 43.92 -7.31 15.22
CA ARG A 610 42.54 -7.77 15.42
C ARG A 610 41.54 -6.83 14.74
N ARG A 611 41.70 -5.51 14.93
CA ARG A 611 40.85 -4.50 14.27
C ARG A 611 40.94 -4.61 12.76
N VAL A 612 42.13 -4.76 12.17
CA VAL A 612 42.28 -4.94 10.71
C VAL A 612 41.53 -6.20 10.22
N LYS A 613 41.67 -7.32 10.94
CA LYS A 613 41.05 -8.60 10.58
C LYS A 613 39.53 -8.59 10.73
N GLU A 614 38.99 -7.87 11.69
CA GLU A 614 37.56 -7.80 11.98
C GLU A 614 36.84 -6.60 11.36
N MET A 615 37.58 -5.63 10.81
CA MET A 615 37.00 -4.47 10.14
C MET A 615 36.16 -4.93 8.93
N PRO A 616 34.89 -4.49 8.82
CA PRO A 616 34.09 -4.67 7.63
C PRO A 616 34.81 -4.14 6.39
N ILE A 617 34.67 -4.86 5.28
CA ILE A 617 35.22 -4.47 3.99
C ILE A 617 34.07 -4.28 3.00
N SER A 618 33.95 -3.06 2.49
CA SER A 618 33.14 -2.68 1.35
C SER A 618 33.98 -2.77 0.07
N ILE A 619 33.34 -3.15 -1.04
CA ILE A 619 33.96 -3.21 -2.36
C ILE A 619 33.24 -2.21 -3.26
N ASP A 620 33.97 -1.18 -3.69
CA ASP A 620 33.51 -0.15 -4.62
C ASP A 620 33.58 -0.70 -6.04
N THR A 621 32.50 -1.35 -6.47
CA THR A 621 32.38 -1.95 -7.80
C THR A 621 30.92 -2.00 -8.25
N PHE A 622 30.72 -1.91 -9.56
CA PHE A 622 29.43 -2.11 -10.22
C PHE A 622 29.36 -3.47 -10.95
N ARG A 623 30.39 -4.32 -10.80
CA ARG A 623 30.51 -5.60 -11.51
C ARG A 623 30.25 -6.78 -10.58
N TRP A 624 29.32 -7.64 -10.98
CA TRP A 624 28.88 -8.75 -10.15
C TRP A 624 29.98 -9.83 -10.06
N GLU A 625 30.79 -9.98 -11.10
CA GLU A 625 31.94 -10.89 -11.14
C GLU A 625 32.99 -10.52 -10.09
N VAL A 626 33.34 -9.23 -10.01
CA VAL A 626 34.28 -8.67 -9.03
C VAL A 626 33.71 -8.83 -7.62
N THR A 627 32.42 -8.53 -7.46
CA THR A 627 31.68 -8.67 -6.19
C THR A 627 31.75 -10.10 -5.66
N GLU A 628 31.45 -11.11 -6.49
CA GLU A 628 31.47 -12.50 -6.06
C GLU A 628 32.87 -12.90 -5.58
N LYS A 629 33.92 -12.58 -6.36
CA LYS A 629 35.30 -12.91 -5.97
C LYS A 629 35.74 -12.20 -4.70
N ALA A 630 35.37 -10.93 -4.52
CA ALA A 630 35.75 -10.16 -3.35
C ALA A 630 35.03 -10.62 -2.07
N ILE A 631 33.74 -10.99 -2.14
CA ILE A 631 33.02 -11.57 -0.99
C ILE A 631 33.62 -12.93 -0.61
N LEU A 632 33.90 -13.78 -1.60
CA LEU A 632 34.58 -15.07 -1.37
C LEU A 632 35.97 -14.90 -0.74
N ALA A 633 36.65 -13.79 -1.03
CA ALA A 633 37.93 -13.42 -0.41
C ALA A 633 37.79 -12.84 1.01
N GLY A 634 36.59 -12.38 1.41
CA GLY A 634 36.29 -11.89 2.75
C GLY A 634 35.66 -10.51 2.85
N ALA A 635 35.21 -9.92 1.75
CA ALA A 635 34.41 -8.70 1.78
C ALA A 635 33.02 -8.94 2.40
N ASN A 636 32.43 -7.87 2.94
CA ASN A 636 31.18 -7.93 3.71
C ASN A 636 30.13 -6.91 3.24
N CYS A 637 30.44 -6.04 2.29
CA CYS A 637 29.54 -5.01 1.81
C CYS A 637 29.82 -4.72 0.34
N ILE A 638 28.77 -4.42 -0.42
CA ILE A 638 28.87 -3.98 -1.82
C ILE A 638 28.63 -2.48 -1.83
N ASN A 639 29.46 -1.71 -2.53
CA ASN A 639 29.23 -0.29 -2.77
C ASN A 639 29.14 -0.05 -4.27
N ASP A 640 27.92 0.19 -4.76
CA ASP A 640 27.65 0.37 -6.18
C ASP A 640 27.16 1.79 -6.48
N VAL A 641 28.02 2.53 -7.18
CA VAL A 641 27.77 3.90 -7.63
C VAL A 641 26.60 4.04 -8.63
N TYR A 642 26.11 2.94 -9.20
CA TYR A 642 24.99 2.91 -10.16
C TYR A 642 23.73 2.24 -9.61
N ALA A 643 23.75 1.75 -8.36
CA ALA A 643 22.65 0.99 -7.76
C ALA A 643 22.19 -0.19 -8.66
N PHE A 644 23.16 -1.01 -9.08
CA PHE A 644 23.03 -2.21 -9.91
C PHE A 644 22.58 -2.00 -11.36
N THR A 645 22.41 -0.76 -11.82
CA THR A 645 22.05 -0.50 -13.23
C THR A 645 23.26 -0.40 -14.17
N GLY A 646 24.47 -0.23 -13.62
CA GLY A 646 25.69 0.02 -14.38
C GLY A 646 25.78 1.41 -15.02
N PRO A 647 26.93 1.74 -15.65
CA PRO A 647 27.27 3.09 -16.12
C PRO A 647 26.42 3.62 -17.28
N GLN A 648 25.93 2.75 -18.16
CA GLN A 648 25.27 3.18 -19.40
C GLN A 648 23.77 3.49 -19.25
N ASN A 649 23.24 3.49 -18.02
CA ASN A 649 21.80 3.37 -17.81
C ASN A 649 21.28 4.29 -16.72
N TYR A 650 20.77 5.46 -17.13
CA TYR A 650 19.67 6.26 -16.56
C TYR A 650 19.73 7.71 -17.11
N PRO A 651 18.61 8.39 -17.49
CA PRO A 651 17.23 7.92 -17.54
C PRO A 651 17.00 7.04 -18.76
N TYR A 652 16.14 6.01 -18.64
CA TYR A 652 15.87 5.01 -19.69
C TYR A 652 15.85 5.61 -21.12
N PRO A 653 16.87 5.36 -21.96
CA PRO A 653 16.72 5.58 -23.40
C PRO A 653 15.67 4.60 -23.91
N ALA A 654 14.80 5.06 -24.81
CA ALA A 654 13.61 4.37 -25.26
C ALA A 654 13.88 3.19 -26.26
N LEU A 655 14.96 2.41 -26.09
CA LEU A 655 15.29 1.30 -27.00
C LEU A 655 15.35 -0.03 -26.26
N GLU A 656 14.70 -1.06 -26.82
CA GLU A 656 14.45 -2.37 -26.19
C GLU A 656 15.73 -3.19 -25.91
N VAL A 657 16.81 -2.95 -26.64
CA VAL A 657 18.06 -3.71 -26.55
C VAL A 657 18.80 -3.44 -25.23
N ASP A 658 18.86 -2.18 -24.77
CA ASP A 658 19.55 -1.81 -23.52
C ASP A 658 18.82 -2.32 -22.27
N ARG A 659 17.50 -2.56 -22.33
CA ARG A 659 16.74 -3.08 -21.18
C ARG A 659 17.18 -4.47 -20.76
N GLN A 660 17.57 -5.34 -21.70
CA GLN A 660 17.89 -6.74 -21.39
C GLN A 660 19.18 -6.87 -20.56
N GLN A 661 20.23 -6.13 -20.92
CA GLN A 661 21.53 -6.21 -20.24
C GLN A 661 21.49 -5.56 -18.84
N ASN A 662 20.66 -4.54 -18.65
CA ASN A 662 20.48 -3.86 -17.36
C ASN A 662 19.75 -4.74 -16.35
N ASN A 663 18.70 -5.40 -16.84
CA ASN A 663 17.97 -6.37 -16.06
C ASN A 663 18.88 -7.52 -15.64
N GLU A 664 19.83 -7.91 -16.50
CA GLU A 664 20.80 -8.95 -16.18
C GLU A 664 21.77 -8.54 -15.07
N SER A 665 22.43 -7.38 -15.20
CA SER A 665 23.36 -6.89 -14.18
C SER A 665 22.67 -6.72 -12.81
N MET A 666 21.47 -6.13 -12.81
CA MET A 666 20.68 -5.99 -11.59
C MET A 666 20.27 -7.34 -11.01
N ARG A 667 19.85 -8.29 -11.86
CA ARG A 667 19.47 -9.64 -11.44
C ARG A 667 20.65 -10.38 -10.80
N GLN A 668 21.85 -10.31 -11.39
CA GLN A 668 23.05 -10.95 -10.87
C GLN A 668 23.48 -10.34 -9.54
N MET A 669 23.57 -9.01 -9.45
CA MET A 669 23.89 -8.31 -8.20
C MET A 669 22.89 -8.62 -7.08
N LYS A 670 21.58 -8.59 -7.37
CA LYS A 670 20.54 -9.00 -6.42
C LYS A 670 20.75 -10.44 -5.96
N GLY A 671 21.03 -11.34 -6.89
CA GLY A 671 21.30 -12.75 -6.61
C GLY A 671 22.47 -12.93 -5.64
N LEU A 672 23.59 -12.25 -5.88
CA LEU A 672 24.77 -12.32 -5.01
C LEU A 672 24.53 -11.70 -3.64
N ALA A 673 23.99 -10.48 -3.59
CA ALA A 673 23.73 -9.79 -2.32
C ALA A 673 22.76 -10.60 -1.44
N ARG A 674 21.76 -11.25 -2.05
CA ARG A 674 20.84 -12.17 -1.36
C ARG A 674 21.54 -13.46 -0.91
N LYS A 675 22.30 -14.11 -1.80
CA LYS A 675 23.05 -15.35 -1.51
C LYS A 675 24.01 -15.18 -0.34
N PHE A 676 24.72 -14.05 -0.30
CA PHE A 676 25.71 -13.77 0.74
C PHE A 676 25.17 -12.97 1.93
N ALA A 677 23.91 -12.52 1.87
CA ALA A 677 23.27 -11.71 2.90
C ALA A 677 24.07 -10.46 3.31
N VAL A 678 24.83 -9.88 2.37
CA VAL A 678 25.67 -8.70 2.61
C VAL A 678 24.88 -7.40 2.45
N PRO A 679 25.22 -6.34 3.22
CA PRO A 679 24.73 -5.00 2.97
C PRO A 679 25.24 -4.44 1.64
N VAL A 680 24.46 -3.51 1.09
CA VAL A 680 24.67 -2.88 -0.21
C VAL A 680 24.45 -1.38 -0.09
N VAL A 681 25.43 -0.59 -0.53
CA VAL A 681 25.29 0.86 -0.72
C VAL A 681 24.82 1.09 -2.14
N LEU A 682 23.66 1.72 -2.28
CA LEU A 682 23.03 2.05 -3.56
C LEU A 682 23.07 3.56 -3.75
N MET A 683 23.91 4.01 -4.68
CA MET A 683 24.11 5.44 -4.92
C MET A 683 23.25 5.96 -6.07
N HIS A 684 22.76 7.19 -5.93
CA HIS A 684 22.16 7.93 -7.03
C HIS A 684 23.21 8.51 -7.99
N SER A 685 23.13 8.09 -9.25
CA SER A 685 23.87 8.65 -10.38
C SER A 685 23.04 8.59 -11.67
N ARG A 686 23.43 9.37 -12.68
CA ARG A 686 22.77 9.40 -14.00
C ARG A 686 23.81 9.26 -15.11
N GLY A 687 23.60 8.26 -15.98
CA GLY A 687 24.53 7.85 -17.03
C GLY A 687 25.96 7.70 -16.51
N ASP A 688 26.93 7.94 -17.40
CA ASP A 688 28.32 8.05 -16.98
C ASP A 688 28.49 9.23 -16.02
N ALA A 689 29.26 9.01 -14.95
CA ALA A 689 29.48 9.97 -13.88
C ALA A 689 29.80 11.37 -14.44
N GLY A 690 28.88 12.32 -14.26
CA GLY A 690 29.06 13.74 -14.60
C GLY A 690 28.39 14.25 -15.88
N MET A 691 27.73 13.40 -16.68
CA MET A 691 27.15 13.80 -17.97
C MET A 691 25.82 14.55 -17.86
N ASN A 692 24.86 14.08 -17.06
CA ASN A 692 23.53 14.69 -16.95
C ASN A 692 23.31 15.33 -15.56
N LYS A 693 23.26 16.66 -15.50
CA LYS A 693 23.04 17.44 -14.26
C LYS A 693 21.72 18.21 -14.26
N ASP A 694 20.83 17.96 -15.22
CA ASP A 694 19.60 18.72 -15.37
C ASP A 694 18.45 18.09 -14.57
N TYR A 695 18.06 18.73 -13.48
CA TYR A 695 16.95 18.29 -12.62
C TYR A 695 15.66 19.09 -12.86
N SER A 696 15.56 19.88 -13.93
CA SER A 696 14.42 20.77 -14.20
C SER A 696 13.05 20.08 -14.23
N ALA A 697 13.01 18.79 -14.60
CA ALA A 697 11.79 17.97 -14.55
C ALA A 697 11.17 17.86 -13.15
N TYR A 698 11.95 18.14 -12.10
CA TYR A 698 11.57 18.04 -10.68
C TYR A 698 11.38 19.40 -10.00
N SER A 699 11.44 20.51 -10.76
CA SER A 699 11.25 21.87 -10.23
C SER A 699 9.86 22.16 -9.64
N TYR A 700 8.95 21.20 -9.72
CA TYR A 700 7.63 21.27 -9.08
C TYR A 700 7.66 20.99 -7.57
N SER A 701 8.76 20.44 -7.04
CA SER A 701 8.88 20.09 -5.62
C SER A 701 9.35 21.27 -4.78
N ASP A 702 8.61 21.56 -3.72
CA ASP A 702 8.97 22.57 -2.71
C ASP A 702 10.25 22.19 -1.93
N ASP A 703 10.57 20.89 -1.90
CA ASP A 703 11.79 20.38 -1.25
C ASP A 703 13.05 20.57 -2.11
N GLY A 704 12.92 21.06 -3.35
CA GLY A 704 14.03 21.28 -4.26
C GLY A 704 14.19 20.15 -5.28
N ALA A 705 14.47 20.54 -6.52
CA ALA A 705 14.47 19.64 -7.68
C ALA A 705 15.43 18.45 -7.54
N VAL A 706 16.66 18.66 -7.06
CA VAL A 706 17.63 17.57 -6.89
C VAL A 706 17.23 16.59 -5.79
N ILE A 707 16.62 17.05 -4.70
CA ILE A 707 16.18 16.16 -3.60
C ILE A 707 15.03 15.29 -4.07
N GLU A 708 14.05 15.89 -4.75
CA GLU A 708 12.92 15.15 -5.33
C GLU A 708 13.39 14.13 -6.36
N ALA A 709 14.33 14.52 -7.24
CA ALA A 709 14.91 13.61 -8.21
C ALA A 709 15.61 12.43 -7.53
N VAL A 710 16.43 12.67 -6.51
CA VAL A 710 17.08 11.57 -5.78
C VAL A 710 16.04 10.62 -5.18
N ARG A 711 14.99 11.15 -4.54
CA ARG A 711 13.90 10.35 -3.96
C ARG A 711 13.16 9.51 -5.00
N GLU A 712 12.86 10.09 -6.15
CA GLU A 712 12.16 9.37 -7.22
C GLU A 712 13.07 8.36 -7.92
N GLU A 713 14.23 8.80 -8.40
CA GLU A 713 15.09 8.01 -9.28
C GLU A 713 15.80 6.88 -8.53
N LEU A 714 16.42 7.19 -7.38
CA LEU A 714 17.02 6.16 -6.53
C LEU A 714 15.93 5.33 -5.84
N GLY A 715 14.82 5.95 -5.45
CA GLY A 715 13.70 5.24 -4.82
C GLY A 715 13.11 4.15 -5.71
N LEU A 716 12.97 4.41 -7.01
CA LEU A 716 12.53 3.41 -7.99
C LEU A 716 13.51 2.23 -8.08
N LYS A 717 14.83 2.50 -8.14
CA LYS A 717 15.86 1.44 -8.15
C LYS A 717 15.82 0.61 -6.87
N VAL A 718 15.77 1.27 -5.70
CA VAL A 718 15.69 0.60 -4.41
C VAL A 718 14.44 -0.29 -4.33
N ASP A 719 13.28 0.20 -4.75
CA ASP A 719 12.04 -0.59 -4.76
C ASP A 719 12.15 -1.84 -5.64
N GLN A 720 12.73 -1.73 -6.84
CA GLN A 720 12.99 -2.89 -7.72
C GLN A 720 13.96 -3.91 -7.09
N ILE A 721 14.84 -3.44 -6.21
CA ILE A 721 15.84 -4.28 -5.53
C ILE A 721 15.22 -4.98 -4.30
N VAL A 722 14.41 -4.29 -3.50
CA VAL A 722 13.90 -4.82 -2.21
C VAL A 722 12.48 -5.39 -2.26
N LYS A 723 11.78 -5.27 -3.39
CA LYS A 723 10.43 -5.83 -3.59
C LYS A 723 10.40 -6.91 -4.69
N GLY A 724 9.42 -7.80 -4.59
CA GLY A 724 9.19 -8.91 -5.53
C GLY A 724 10.04 -10.15 -5.23
N LYS A 725 9.84 -11.19 -6.05
CA LYS A 725 10.56 -12.46 -5.94
C LYS A 725 12.07 -12.25 -6.13
N GLY A 726 12.87 -12.86 -5.26
CA GLY A 726 14.34 -12.72 -5.30
C GLY A 726 14.85 -11.32 -4.90
N SER A 727 14.05 -10.54 -4.17
CA SER A 727 14.45 -9.24 -3.60
C SER A 727 15.64 -9.34 -2.63
N ILE A 728 16.34 -8.24 -2.39
CA ILE A 728 17.28 -8.17 -1.25
C ILE A 728 16.48 -7.84 0.01
N ARG A 729 16.97 -8.28 1.17
CA ARG A 729 16.41 -7.87 2.47
C ARG A 729 16.52 -6.35 2.64
N ARG A 730 15.45 -5.68 3.06
CA ARG A 730 15.42 -4.21 3.20
C ARG A 730 16.47 -3.69 4.18
N TRP A 731 16.73 -4.42 5.26
CA TRP A 731 17.77 -4.06 6.24
C TRP A 731 19.20 -4.12 5.71
N ASN A 732 19.44 -4.71 4.52
CA ASN A 732 20.77 -4.74 3.91
C ASN A 732 21.04 -3.50 3.04
N VAL A 733 20.12 -2.56 2.88
CA VAL A 733 20.32 -1.42 1.98
C VAL A 733 20.75 -0.17 2.75
N ILE A 734 21.79 0.49 2.24
CA ILE A 734 22.21 1.85 2.57
C ILE A 734 22.03 2.68 1.29
N VAL A 735 21.52 3.90 1.42
CA VAL A 735 21.31 4.78 0.27
C VAL A 735 22.35 5.91 0.26
N ASP A 736 22.86 6.28 -0.91
CA ASP A 736 23.77 7.41 -1.06
C ASP A 736 23.18 8.40 -2.10
N PRO A 737 22.95 9.68 -1.73
CA PRO A 737 22.44 10.68 -2.68
C PRO A 737 23.43 11.00 -3.82
N GLY A 738 24.68 10.55 -3.72
CA GLY A 738 25.70 10.61 -4.77
C GLY A 738 26.31 11.99 -4.92
N ILE A 739 26.85 12.56 -3.84
CA ILE A 739 27.53 13.86 -3.88
C ILE A 739 28.70 13.83 -4.87
N GLY A 740 28.70 14.81 -5.78
CA GLY A 740 29.67 14.96 -6.86
C GLY A 740 29.35 14.15 -8.11
N PHE A 741 28.27 13.36 -8.14
CA PHE A 741 27.86 12.57 -9.30
C PHE A 741 26.61 13.16 -9.94
N SER A 742 26.72 13.56 -11.21
CA SER A 742 25.58 14.05 -12.01
C SER A 742 24.86 15.23 -11.34
N LYS A 743 25.61 16.13 -10.68
CA LYS A 743 25.12 17.28 -9.90
C LYS A 743 25.94 18.54 -10.19
N THR A 744 25.28 19.69 -10.19
CA THR A 744 25.93 21.02 -10.20
C THR A 744 26.56 21.34 -8.84
N VAL A 745 27.27 22.46 -8.71
CA VAL A 745 27.83 22.88 -7.41
C VAL A 745 26.69 23.17 -6.43
N GLU A 746 25.65 23.84 -6.91
CA GLU A 746 24.45 24.24 -6.18
C GLU A 746 23.68 23.01 -5.70
N ASP A 747 23.49 22.01 -6.57
CA ASP A 747 22.84 20.74 -6.22
C ASP A 747 23.58 20.00 -5.09
N ASN A 748 24.91 19.96 -5.15
CA ASN A 748 25.72 19.32 -4.11
C ASN A 748 25.57 20.06 -2.77
N LEU A 749 25.53 21.38 -2.79
CA LEU A 749 25.32 22.18 -1.59
C LEU A 749 23.91 21.99 -1.03
N GLU A 750 22.89 21.87 -1.88
CA GLU A 750 21.51 21.65 -1.45
C GLU A 750 21.33 20.27 -0.80
N LEU A 751 21.91 19.22 -1.40
CA LEU A 751 21.91 17.88 -0.79
C LEU A 751 22.68 17.83 0.52
N LEU A 752 23.74 18.63 0.69
CA LEU A 752 24.41 18.73 1.99
C LEU A 752 23.59 19.52 3.01
N ARG A 753 22.92 20.61 2.60
CA ARG A 753 22.10 21.42 3.49
C ARG A 753 20.87 20.67 4.01
N ARG A 754 20.34 19.75 3.22
CA ARG A 754 19.06 19.06 3.50
C ARG A 754 19.13 17.54 3.31
N GLY A 755 20.29 16.92 3.51
CA GLY A 755 20.50 15.48 3.30
C GLY A 755 19.48 14.61 4.03
N GLY A 756 19.07 14.99 5.24
CA GLY A 756 18.04 14.25 5.99
C GLY A 756 16.67 14.20 5.29
N ALA A 757 16.39 15.13 4.37
CA ALA A 757 15.16 15.14 3.59
C ALA A 757 15.10 13.97 2.59
N VAL A 758 16.23 13.45 2.11
CA VAL A 758 16.28 12.36 1.12
C VAL A 758 15.55 11.10 1.62
N THR A 759 15.68 10.78 2.91
CA THR A 759 15.07 9.59 3.53
C THR A 759 13.93 9.93 4.48
N ALA A 760 13.39 11.15 4.42
CA ALA A 760 12.29 11.58 5.27
C ALA A 760 10.97 10.90 4.85
N ASP A 761 10.09 10.66 5.84
CA ASP A 761 8.72 10.21 5.62
C ASP A 761 7.89 11.37 5.05
N THR A 762 7.76 11.39 3.73
CA THR A 762 7.03 12.42 2.98
C THR A 762 6.42 11.82 1.72
N LEU A 763 5.45 12.53 1.15
CA LEU A 763 4.87 12.21 -0.15
C LEU A 763 5.69 12.86 -1.26
N ILE A 764 6.02 12.10 -2.29
CA ILE A 764 6.80 12.51 -3.48
C ILE A 764 5.97 12.35 -4.75
N GLY A 765 6.37 12.99 -5.83
CA GLY A 765 5.69 12.96 -7.13
C GLY A 765 4.66 14.08 -7.33
N ARG A 766 4.05 14.10 -8.52
CA ARG A 766 3.05 15.11 -8.93
C ARG A 766 1.63 14.70 -8.54
N VAL A 767 0.78 15.67 -8.21
CA VAL A 767 -0.67 15.46 -8.00
C VAL A 767 -1.32 15.03 -9.33
N PRO A 768 -2.26 14.07 -9.34
CA PRO A 768 -2.82 13.31 -8.20
C PRO A 768 -2.00 12.09 -7.76
N SER A 769 -0.92 11.75 -8.48
CA SER A 769 -0.11 10.53 -8.30
C SER A 769 0.96 10.61 -7.21
N LYS A 770 0.73 11.37 -6.12
CA LYS A 770 1.68 11.42 -5.00
C LYS A 770 1.77 10.05 -4.32
N ARG A 771 2.99 9.61 -3.98
CA ARG A 771 3.26 8.34 -3.30
C ARG A 771 4.22 8.55 -2.13
N LYS A 772 4.24 7.62 -1.17
CA LYS A 772 5.23 7.63 -0.08
C LYS A 772 6.65 7.55 -0.65
N ASN A 773 7.57 8.33 -0.08
CA ASN A 773 8.98 8.29 -0.43
C ASN A 773 9.54 6.86 -0.25
N PRO A 774 9.98 6.17 -1.31
CA PRO A 774 10.51 4.80 -1.19
C PRO A 774 11.78 4.73 -0.34
N LEU A 775 12.53 5.84 -0.23
CA LEU A 775 13.76 5.93 0.56
C LEU A 775 13.50 6.20 2.06
N THR A 776 12.24 6.25 2.48
CA THR A 776 11.87 6.52 3.88
C THR A 776 12.57 5.57 4.84
N GLY A 777 13.31 6.15 5.79
CA GLY A 777 13.91 5.41 6.89
C GLY A 777 15.13 4.53 6.55
N PHE A 778 15.62 4.53 5.31
CA PHE A 778 16.91 3.90 4.99
C PHE A 778 18.08 4.70 5.58
N PRO A 779 19.17 4.04 6.01
CA PRO A 779 20.38 4.73 6.45
C PRO A 779 21.09 5.37 5.26
N GLN A 780 21.72 6.53 5.50
CA GLN A 780 22.42 7.28 4.46
C GLN A 780 23.95 7.15 4.59
N LEU A 781 24.61 6.95 3.45
CA LEU A 781 26.03 7.21 3.27
C LEU A 781 26.21 8.55 2.54
N ILE A 782 27.15 9.38 2.99
CA ILE A 782 27.49 10.64 2.30
C ILE A 782 29.00 10.72 2.05
N GLY A 783 29.40 10.75 0.77
CA GLY A 783 30.80 10.87 0.35
C GLY A 783 31.16 12.25 -0.22
N THR A 784 31.70 13.14 0.61
CA THR A 784 32.10 14.51 0.21
C THR A 784 33.60 14.69 -0.03
N SER A 785 34.40 13.72 0.43
CA SER A 785 35.85 13.88 0.55
C SER A 785 36.55 14.15 -0.78
N ARG A 786 37.35 15.23 -0.79
CA ARG A 786 38.19 15.70 -1.91
C ARG A 786 37.44 16.01 -3.23
N LYS A 787 36.10 16.08 -3.22
CA LYS A 787 35.27 16.34 -4.41
C LYS A 787 35.57 17.72 -5.03
N SER A 788 35.42 17.84 -6.34
CA SER A 788 35.80 19.05 -7.12
C SER A 788 34.98 20.28 -6.77
N PHE A 789 33.69 20.14 -6.46
CA PHE A 789 32.82 21.28 -6.11
C PHE A 789 33.33 22.07 -4.90
N LEU A 790 33.99 21.41 -3.94
CA LEU A 790 34.63 22.07 -2.80
C LEU A 790 35.75 23.02 -3.25
N GLY A 791 36.55 22.61 -4.23
CA GLY A 791 37.58 23.44 -4.84
C GLY A 791 36.98 24.65 -5.57
N VAL A 792 35.87 24.45 -6.29
CA VAL A 792 35.15 25.54 -6.98
C VAL A 792 34.61 26.56 -5.97
N VAL A 793 34.02 26.11 -4.86
CA VAL A 793 33.55 27.01 -3.80
C VAL A 793 34.70 27.83 -3.20
N LEU A 794 35.86 27.23 -2.94
CA LEU A 794 37.03 27.95 -2.43
C LEU A 794 37.61 28.94 -3.44
N ALA A 795 37.65 28.58 -4.73
CA ALA A 795 38.09 29.46 -5.79
C ALA A 795 37.16 30.69 -5.91
N ASN A 796 35.85 30.47 -5.88
CA ASN A 796 34.87 31.56 -5.98
C ASN A 796 34.87 32.47 -4.75
N ALA A 797 34.95 31.89 -3.53
CA ALA A 797 34.85 32.66 -2.30
C ALA A 797 36.16 33.33 -1.87
N ARG A 798 37.32 32.77 -2.24
CA ARG A 798 38.64 33.19 -1.74
C ARG A 798 39.73 33.32 -2.81
N GLY A 799 39.41 33.08 -4.09
CA GLY A 799 40.42 33.06 -5.16
C GLY A 799 41.43 31.92 -5.04
N ARG A 800 41.21 30.94 -4.16
CA ARG A 800 42.17 29.85 -3.87
C ARG A 800 41.90 28.65 -4.78
N SER A 801 42.80 28.37 -5.71
CA SER A 801 42.83 27.07 -6.40
C SER A 801 43.31 25.99 -5.43
N ALA A 802 42.56 24.89 -5.30
CA ALA A 802 42.89 23.79 -4.40
C ALA A 802 42.80 22.46 -5.14
N GLU A 803 43.91 21.71 -5.20
CA GLU A 803 43.92 20.35 -5.74
C GLU A 803 43.18 19.39 -4.79
N ALA A 804 42.97 18.15 -5.20
CA ALA A 804 42.22 17.16 -4.41
C ALA A 804 42.79 17.00 -2.98
N LYS A 805 44.12 16.91 -2.85
CA LYS A 805 44.83 16.78 -1.57
C LYS A 805 44.72 18.02 -0.66
N ASP A 806 44.52 19.20 -1.22
CA ASP A 806 44.48 20.47 -0.47
C ASP A 806 43.08 20.78 0.10
N ARG A 807 42.12 19.85 -0.03
CA ARG A 807 40.70 20.03 0.32
C ARG A 807 40.33 19.43 1.68
N ALA A 808 41.28 19.04 2.53
CA ALA A 808 41.01 18.43 3.84
C ALA A 808 40.06 19.29 4.71
N TRP A 809 40.34 20.59 4.88
CA TRP A 809 39.48 21.50 5.66
C TRP A 809 38.10 21.76 5.03
N ALA A 810 38.02 21.82 3.70
CA ALA A 810 36.72 21.93 3.03
C ALA A 810 35.91 20.63 3.19
N THR A 811 36.59 19.49 3.19
CA THR A 811 36.00 18.19 3.51
C THR A 811 35.50 18.15 4.95
N ALA A 812 36.28 18.65 5.93
CA ALA A 812 35.87 18.74 7.33
C ALA A 812 34.51 19.45 7.49
N SER A 813 34.34 20.59 6.82
CA SER A 813 33.08 21.34 6.84
C SER A 813 31.92 20.54 6.24
N ALA A 814 32.15 19.88 5.10
CA ALA A 814 31.12 19.08 4.44
C ALA A 814 30.75 17.80 5.22
N VAL A 815 31.73 17.15 5.86
CA VAL A 815 31.52 15.98 6.74
C VAL A 815 30.72 16.38 7.97
N SER A 816 31.07 17.51 8.62
CA SER A 816 30.30 18.03 9.76
C SER A 816 28.83 18.26 9.38
N CYS A 817 28.59 18.83 8.18
CA CYS A 817 27.24 19.02 7.66
C CYS A 817 26.53 17.67 7.40
N ALA A 818 27.21 16.68 6.82
CA ALA A 818 26.64 15.35 6.62
C ALA A 818 26.22 14.67 7.94
N VAL A 819 27.03 14.80 8.99
CA VAL A 819 26.71 14.30 10.34
C VAL A 819 25.45 15.00 10.88
N GLN A 820 25.40 16.34 10.79
CA GLN A 820 24.22 17.12 11.19
C GLN A 820 22.94 16.68 10.44
N GLN A 821 23.05 16.33 9.16
CA GLN A 821 21.94 15.84 8.36
C GLN A 821 21.54 14.39 8.66
N GLY A 822 22.22 13.73 9.60
CA GLY A 822 21.86 12.40 10.05
C GLY A 822 22.53 11.26 9.28
N ALA A 823 23.58 11.52 8.48
CA ALA A 823 24.31 10.45 7.77
C ALA A 823 24.80 9.36 8.73
N LEU A 824 24.45 8.10 8.44
CA LEU A 824 24.95 6.96 9.21
C LEU A 824 26.43 6.72 8.89
N VAL A 825 26.82 6.90 7.64
CA VAL A 825 28.19 6.66 7.17
C VAL A 825 28.72 7.91 6.44
N VAL A 826 29.95 8.30 6.72
CA VAL A 826 30.67 9.31 5.92
C VAL A 826 31.91 8.68 5.28
N ARG A 827 32.07 8.86 3.97
CA ARG A 827 33.17 8.28 3.18
C ARG A 827 34.30 9.29 2.97
N VAL A 828 35.50 8.94 3.43
CA VAL A 828 36.65 9.85 3.51
C VAL A 828 37.97 9.23 3.04
N HIS A 829 38.92 10.09 2.63
CA HIS A 829 40.31 9.71 2.37
C HIS A 829 41.21 10.01 3.58
N ASP A 830 41.05 11.20 4.17
CA ASP A 830 41.88 11.69 5.30
C ASP A 830 41.32 11.15 6.64
N THR A 831 41.65 9.91 6.98
CA THR A 831 41.01 9.17 8.08
C THR A 831 41.27 9.74 9.46
N HIS A 832 42.48 10.19 9.75
CA HIS A 832 42.86 10.71 11.06
C HIS A 832 42.19 12.06 11.35
N GLU A 833 42.23 12.99 10.40
CA GLU A 833 41.62 14.30 10.57
C GLU A 833 40.09 14.21 10.59
N MET A 834 39.50 13.33 9.78
CA MET A 834 38.04 13.21 9.70
C MET A 834 37.46 12.43 10.88
N SER A 835 38.22 11.56 11.55
CA SER A 835 37.75 10.91 12.78
C SER A 835 37.53 11.94 13.90
N ASP A 836 38.44 12.91 14.07
CA ASP A 836 38.29 14.02 15.02
C ASP A 836 37.07 14.89 14.67
N VAL A 837 36.89 15.21 13.38
CA VAL A 837 35.74 15.99 12.91
C VAL A 837 34.42 15.27 13.21
N VAL A 838 34.33 13.97 12.91
CA VAL A 838 33.13 13.16 13.19
C VAL A 838 32.87 13.08 14.69
N ALA A 839 33.90 12.88 15.52
CA ALA A 839 33.74 12.81 16.97
C ALA A 839 33.15 14.11 17.55
N ILE A 840 33.63 15.27 17.10
CA ILE A 840 33.09 16.57 17.51
C ILE A 840 31.69 16.79 16.94
N ALA A 841 31.45 16.45 15.67
CA ALA A 841 30.15 16.59 15.03
C ALA A 841 29.07 15.73 15.71
N ASP A 842 29.37 14.47 16.04
CA ASP A 842 28.48 13.59 16.80
C ASP A 842 28.21 14.19 18.19
N ALA A 843 29.22 14.73 18.87
CA ALA A 843 29.01 15.38 20.16
C ALA A 843 28.05 16.59 20.10
N LEU A 844 28.00 17.30 18.96
CA LEU A 844 27.13 18.45 18.74
C LEU A 844 25.69 18.06 18.37
N TRP A 845 25.49 17.02 17.57
CA TRP A 845 24.20 16.74 16.93
C TRP A 845 23.57 15.38 17.26
N ARG A 846 24.27 14.48 17.96
CA ARG A 846 23.82 13.11 18.23
C ARG A 846 23.60 12.77 19.71
#